data_AF-A0A8C5B1U7-F1
#
_entry.id   AF-A0A8C5B1U7-F1
#
_cell.length_a   1.000
_cell.length_b   1.000
_cell.length_c   1.000
_cell.angle_alpha   90.00
_cell.angle_beta   90.00
_cell.angle_gamma   90.00
#
_symmetry.space_group_name_H-M   'P 1'
#
loop_
_entity.id
_entity.type
_entity.pdbx_description
1 polymer ?
#
loop_
_entity_poly.entity_id
_entity_poly.type
_entity_poly.pdbx_seq_one_letter_code
_entity_poly.pdbx_strand_id
1 'polypeptide(L)'
;MIAAQLIAYYFTELKDDQVKKIDKYLYSMRFSEETLSDIMQRFRRELARGLGQDTNPTATLKMLPTFVHSIPDGSEKGDFIALDLGGSAFRILRVRVSHEKKQTVQMESEIYDTPEDIIHGNGSAFSSCCLGNFMEKHNIKDKRLPVGLTFSFPCQQTKLDEGYLLTWTKRFKASGVEGMDVVQLLNKAIKKRGDYDADIMAVVNDTVGTMMTCGFDDQRCEVGIIVGTGTNACYMEELRHIDLVEGDEGRMCVNTEWGAFGDDGRLEDIRTEFDREIDRGSLNPGKQLFEKMVSGMYMGELVRLILVKMAKEGLLFEGRITPELLTKGKLDTKHVSAIEKSKEGLTKAKEILIRLGVEPSADDCIAVQHVCAIVSFRSASLIAATLGAILLRLKENKGVARLRTTVGIDGSLYKMHPQYARRLHKTVRRLVPDSDVRFLLSESGSAKGAAMVTAVAYRLADQSRQIIQTLEELQLTTEQLLEVKKRMKIEIQNGLSKSTQEIATVKMLPTFVQSTPDGSENGDFLALDLGGTNFRVLLVKIRSGKRRTVEMNNKIYAIPMEVMQGTGEELFDHIVQCISDFLDYMGMKNTRLPLGFTFSFPCQQTSLDAGVLVTWTKGFKATDCEGEDVVGLLRDAIRRREEFDLDVVAIVNDTVGTMMTCAYEEPTCEVGLIAGTGSNACYMEEMKNIEMIEGDEGRMCVNMEWGAFGDNGCLDDMRTEYDRTVDDLSLNPGKQRYEKMCSGMYLGEIVRNILIDLTRKGFLFRGQISETLKTRGIFETKYLSQIESDRLALLQVRSILQHLGLDSTCDDSIIVKKVCGAVSHRAAQICGAGMAAVVDKIRENRGLDHLDVTVGVDGTLYKLHPHFAGVMQQTVNKLAPQCNVNFLLSEDGSGKGAALITAVGCRLREELKSQ
;
A
#
# COMPACT_ATOMS: atom_id res chain seq x y z
N MET A 1 17.59 60.33 55.49
CA MET A 1 17.38 58.87 55.35
C MET A 1 15.93 58.45 55.60
N ILE A 2 15.28 58.91 56.69
CA ILE A 2 13.88 58.56 57.01
C ILE A 2 12.89 59.01 55.91
N ALA A 3 13.05 60.20 55.33
CA ALA A 3 12.20 60.66 54.22
C ALA A 3 12.35 59.82 52.93
N ALA A 4 13.54 59.27 52.64
CA ALA A 4 13.76 58.41 51.47
C ALA A 4 13.18 57.01 51.68
N GLN A 5 13.19 56.49 52.92
CA GLN A 5 12.54 55.23 53.28
C GLN A 5 11.01 55.35 53.33
N LEU A 6 10.46 56.48 53.80
CA LEU A 6 9.02 56.75 53.75
C LEU A 6 8.52 56.91 52.31
N ILE A 7 9.25 57.62 51.45
CA ILE A 7 8.91 57.73 50.03
C ILE A 7 9.00 56.34 49.36
N ALA A 8 10.06 55.57 49.61
CA ALA A 8 10.17 54.20 49.08
C ALA A 8 9.02 53.29 49.56
N TYR A 9 8.64 53.38 50.85
CA TYR A 9 7.54 52.63 51.46
C TYR A 9 6.18 53.02 50.85
N TYR A 10 5.92 54.32 50.69
CA TYR A 10 4.69 54.85 50.07
C TYR A 10 4.59 54.46 48.58
N PHE A 11 5.71 54.50 47.84
CA PHE A 11 5.76 54.03 46.46
C PHE A 11 5.61 52.51 46.34
N THR A 12 6.04 51.72 47.33
CA THR A 12 5.74 50.27 47.37
C THR A 12 4.29 49.97 47.73
N GLU A 13 3.67 50.68 48.69
CA GLU A 13 2.25 50.51 49.04
C GLU A 13 1.31 50.93 47.89
N LEU A 14 1.58 52.05 47.21
CA LEU A 14 0.81 52.51 46.05
C LEU A 14 0.94 51.57 44.84
N LYS A 15 2.13 51.01 44.59
CA LYS A 15 2.34 49.97 43.58
C LYS A 15 1.56 48.69 43.91
N ASP A 16 1.51 48.31 45.19
CA ASP A 16 0.79 47.12 45.63
C ASP A 16 -0.73 47.27 45.52
N ASP A 17 -1.27 48.48 45.72
CA ASP A 17 -2.72 48.76 45.65
C ASP A 17 -3.27 48.70 44.22
N GLN A 18 -2.59 49.33 43.24
CA GLN A 18 -3.01 49.28 41.83
C GLN A 18 -2.91 47.88 41.21
N VAL A 19 -1.83 47.16 41.51
CA VAL A 19 -1.62 45.78 41.03
C VAL A 19 -2.72 44.85 41.57
N LYS A 20 -3.08 44.96 42.86
CA LYS A 20 -4.17 44.18 43.47
C LYS A 20 -5.55 44.51 42.88
N LYS A 21 -5.81 45.77 42.57
CA LYS A 21 -7.06 46.20 41.90
C LYS A 21 -7.19 45.57 40.51
N ILE A 22 -6.12 45.58 39.73
CA ILE A 22 -6.11 44.96 38.39
C ILE A 22 -6.21 43.44 38.49
N ASP A 23 -5.57 42.82 39.48
CA ASP A 23 -5.70 41.39 39.73
C ASP A 23 -7.14 40.98 40.04
N LYS A 24 -7.86 41.81 40.80
CA LYS A 24 -9.29 41.61 41.07
C LYS A 24 -10.14 41.84 39.82
N TYR A 25 -9.82 42.87 39.03
CA TYR A 25 -10.54 43.20 37.80
C TYR A 25 -10.42 42.12 36.73
N LEU A 26 -9.20 41.59 36.54
CA LEU A 26 -8.87 40.55 35.57
C LEU A 26 -8.75 39.16 36.22
N TYR A 27 -9.47 38.93 37.32
CA TYR A 27 -9.41 37.66 38.06
C TYR A 27 -9.71 36.45 37.16
N SER A 28 -10.69 36.59 36.25
CA SER A 28 -11.07 35.54 35.28
C SER A 28 -9.98 35.21 34.25
N MET A 29 -8.93 36.03 34.13
CA MET A 29 -7.77 35.77 33.27
C MET A 29 -6.59 35.13 34.03
N ARG A 30 -6.71 34.95 35.35
CA ARG A 30 -5.66 34.40 36.22
C ARG A 30 -6.01 32.98 36.61
N PHE A 31 -5.49 32.02 35.86
CA PHE A 31 -5.78 30.59 36.10
C PHE A 31 -4.94 30.00 37.23
N SER A 32 -5.61 29.27 38.13
CA SER A 32 -4.96 28.44 39.15
C SER A 32 -4.40 27.17 38.51
N GLU A 33 -3.54 26.44 39.23
CA GLU A 33 -3.08 25.13 38.77
C GLU A 33 -4.24 24.13 38.62
N GLU A 34 -5.26 24.21 39.46
CA GLU A 34 -6.46 23.38 39.35
C GLU A 34 -7.21 23.63 38.04
N THR A 35 -7.43 24.91 37.68
CA THR A 35 -8.05 25.28 36.40
C THR A 35 -7.21 24.80 35.21
N LEU A 36 -5.89 24.98 35.27
CA LEU A 36 -5.00 24.53 34.20
C LEU A 36 -4.97 23.00 34.08
N SER A 37 -5.02 22.28 35.19
CA SER A 37 -5.13 20.83 35.22
C SER A 37 -6.46 20.35 34.62
N ASP A 38 -7.56 21.02 34.91
CA ASP A 38 -8.86 20.70 34.30
C ASP A 38 -8.84 20.94 32.77
N ILE A 39 -8.31 22.08 32.32
CA ILE A 39 -8.13 22.37 30.89
C ILE A 39 -7.27 21.30 30.21
N MET A 40 -6.18 20.88 30.87
CA MET A 40 -5.31 19.80 30.39
C MET A 40 -6.11 18.49 30.21
N GLN A 41 -6.97 18.12 31.16
CA GLN A 41 -7.80 16.91 31.05
C GLN A 41 -8.90 17.04 29.97
N ARG A 42 -9.51 18.23 29.83
CA ARG A 42 -10.45 18.51 28.72
C ARG A 42 -9.76 18.32 27.37
N PHE A 43 -8.58 18.89 27.19
CA PHE A 43 -7.80 18.77 25.95
C PHE A 43 -7.41 17.31 25.67
N ARG A 44 -6.99 16.57 26.70
CA ARG A 44 -6.65 15.14 26.56
C ARG A 44 -7.82 14.30 26.03
N ARG A 45 -9.05 14.57 26.50
CA ARG A 45 -10.25 13.90 25.98
C ARG A 45 -10.50 14.24 24.50
N GLU A 46 -10.28 15.50 24.11
CA GLU A 46 -10.42 15.91 22.72
C GLU A 46 -9.36 15.30 21.80
N LEU A 47 -8.12 15.10 22.28
CA LEU A 47 -7.09 14.36 21.53
C LEU A 47 -7.59 12.95 21.15
N ALA A 48 -8.13 12.22 22.13
CA ALA A 48 -8.67 10.88 21.89
C ALA A 48 -9.87 10.89 20.93
N ARG A 49 -10.77 11.88 21.05
CA ARG A 49 -11.92 12.02 20.16
C ARG A 49 -11.54 12.36 18.73
N GLY A 50 -10.50 13.16 18.52
CA GLY A 50 -10.04 13.49 17.18
C GLY A 50 -9.38 12.30 16.49
N LEU A 51 -8.78 11.36 17.23
CA LEU A 51 -8.16 10.17 16.67
C LEU A 51 -9.15 9.05 16.32
N GLY A 52 -10.27 8.96 17.05
CA GLY A 52 -11.25 7.90 16.87
C GLY A 52 -12.11 8.05 15.62
N GLN A 53 -12.31 6.97 14.86
CA GLN A 53 -13.06 6.99 13.58
C GLN A 53 -14.50 7.50 13.74
N ASP A 54 -15.20 7.05 14.79
CA ASP A 54 -16.60 7.43 15.05
C ASP A 54 -16.75 8.85 15.61
N THR A 55 -15.71 9.35 16.28
CA THR A 55 -15.76 10.63 16.99
C THR A 55 -15.15 11.79 16.20
N ASN A 56 -14.22 11.51 15.28
CA ASN A 56 -13.52 12.51 14.47
C ASN A 56 -14.46 13.46 13.69
N PRO A 57 -15.56 13.00 13.04
CA PRO A 57 -16.41 13.88 12.23
C PRO A 57 -16.98 15.09 13.00
N THR A 58 -17.19 14.94 14.32
CA THR A 58 -17.71 15.99 15.20
C THR A 58 -16.67 16.59 16.15
N ALA A 59 -15.43 16.10 16.12
CA ALA A 59 -14.36 16.60 16.97
C ALA A 59 -13.92 18.00 16.54
N THR A 60 -13.63 18.87 17.53
CA THR A 60 -13.06 20.20 17.27
C THR A 60 -11.57 20.11 16.97
N LEU A 61 -10.84 19.23 17.68
CA LEU A 61 -9.47 18.88 17.36
C LEU A 61 -9.49 17.86 16.22
N LYS A 62 -8.94 18.25 15.08
CA LYS A 62 -9.03 17.44 13.86
C LYS A 62 -8.06 16.26 13.84
N MET A 63 -6.97 16.34 14.60
CA MET A 63 -5.98 15.26 14.74
C MET A 63 -5.56 14.69 13.38
N LEU A 64 -5.15 15.59 12.49
CA LEU A 64 -4.93 15.31 11.07
C LEU A 64 -3.67 14.45 10.88
N PRO A 65 -3.79 13.28 10.23
CA PRO A 65 -2.63 12.48 9.81
C PRO A 65 -1.75 13.27 8.83
N THR A 66 -0.43 13.25 9.05
CA THR A 66 0.52 14.02 8.23
C THR A 66 1.32 13.16 7.26
N PHE A 67 1.19 11.83 7.33
CA PHE A 67 2.01 10.86 6.58
C PHE A 67 3.51 10.94 6.83
N VAL A 68 3.92 11.62 7.91
CA VAL A 68 5.32 11.64 8.34
C VAL A 68 5.53 10.66 9.48
N HIS A 69 6.20 9.54 9.19
CA HIS A 69 6.31 8.40 10.10
C HIS A 69 7.51 8.43 11.06
N SER A 70 8.50 9.28 10.78
CA SER A 70 9.68 9.40 11.63
C SER A 70 10.32 10.78 11.51
N ILE A 71 11.12 11.13 12.52
CA ILE A 71 12.03 12.28 12.45
C ILE A 71 13.26 11.93 11.60
N PRO A 72 14.05 12.93 11.16
CA PRO A 72 15.20 12.67 10.30
C PRO A 72 16.21 11.72 10.96
N ASP A 73 16.67 10.72 10.23
CA ASP A 73 17.58 9.66 10.73
C ASP A 73 19.04 9.87 10.30
N GLY A 74 19.29 10.88 9.47
CA GLY A 74 20.59 11.21 8.90
C GLY A 74 20.88 10.53 7.56
N SER A 75 19.97 9.73 7.03
CA SER A 75 20.09 9.21 5.67
C SER A 75 19.73 10.26 4.60
N GLU A 76 19.14 11.38 5.00
CA GLU A 76 18.71 12.44 4.11
C GLU A 76 19.88 13.09 3.38
N LYS A 77 19.78 13.19 2.06
CA LYS A 77 20.79 13.81 1.19
C LYS A 77 20.14 14.38 -0.05
N GLY A 78 20.68 15.50 -0.53
CA GLY A 78 20.20 16.12 -1.78
C GLY A 78 20.18 17.64 -1.75
N ASP A 79 19.60 18.22 -2.80
CA ASP A 79 19.42 19.66 -2.99
C ASP A 79 17.93 19.90 -3.25
N PHE A 80 17.28 20.67 -2.38
CA PHE A 80 15.83 20.80 -2.31
C PHE A 80 15.41 22.26 -2.25
N ILE A 81 14.20 22.55 -2.71
CA ILE A 81 13.54 23.84 -2.50
C ILE A 81 12.47 23.67 -1.43
N ALA A 82 12.38 24.61 -0.50
CA ALA A 82 11.33 24.65 0.51
C ALA A 82 10.57 25.98 0.43
N LEU A 83 9.26 25.90 0.26
CA LEU A 83 8.32 27.02 0.32
C LEU A 83 7.75 27.12 1.73
N ASP A 84 7.66 28.31 2.31
CA ASP A 84 7.09 28.54 3.64
C ASP A 84 6.01 29.61 3.58
N LEU A 85 4.75 29.16 3.57
CA LEU A 85 3.56 29.99 3.43
C LEU A 85 2.59 29.82 4.62
N GLY A 86 1.99 30.94 5.04
CA GLY A 86 0.97 30.99 6.10
C GLY A 86 1.47 31.50 7.45
N GLY A 87 2.76 31.83 7.55
CA GLY A 87 3.38 32.55 8.67
C GLY A 87 3.26 34.08 8.57
N SER A 88 4.15 34.78 9.29
CA SER A 88 4.22 36.25 9.25
C SER A 88 4.75 36.79 7.92
N ALA A 89 5.62 36.02 7.25
CA ALA A 89 6.21 36.35 5.95
C ALA A 89 6.24 35.09 5.06
N PHE A 90 6.19 35.28 3.74
CA PHE A 90 6.37 34.19 2.77
C PHE A 90 7.86 34.03 2.48
N ARG A 91 8.39 32.81 2.58
CA ARG A 91 9.81 32.53 2.35
C ARG A 91 10.01 31.40 1.36
N ILE A 92 11.09 31.49 0.60
CA ILE A 92 11.57 30.42 -0.26
C ILE A 92 13.01 30.13 0.13
N LEU A 93 13.32 28.85 0.32
CA LEU A 93 14.64 28.39 0.71
C LEU A 93 15.16 27.35 -0.26
N ARG A 94 16.48 27.34 -0.45
CA ARG A 94 17.22 26.21 -1.02
C ARG A 94 17.99 25.54 0.11
N VAL A 95 17.76 24.24 0.28
CA VAL A 95 18.36 23.44 1.36
C VAL A 95 19.20 22.33 0.75
N ARG A 96 20.49 22.34 1.05
CA ARG A 96 21.45 21.33 0.59
C ARG A 96 21.93 20.50 1.77
N VAL A 97 21.74 19.19 1.69
CA VAL A 97 22.09 18.22 2.74
C VAL A 97 23.21 17.32 2.22
N SER A 98 24.38 17.40 2.87
CA SER A 98 25.61 16.69 2.45
C SER A 98 25.84 15.38 3.21
N HIS A 99 26.53 14.42 2.58
CA HIS A 99 26.85 13.08 3.11
C HIS A 99 28.17 13.03 3.91
N GLU A 100 28.82 14.17 4.20
CA GLU A 100 30.09 14.15 4.93
C GLU A 100 29.89 13.69 6.39
N LYS A 101 30.96 13.21 7.05
CA LYS A 101 30.97 12.67 8.43
C LYS A 101 30.35 13.58 9.52
N LYS A 102 29.96 14.81 9.18
CA LYS A 102 29.27 15.80 10.04
C LYS A 102 28.04 16.45 9.36
N GLN A 103 27.31 15.72 8.48
CA GLN A 103 26.06 16.16 7.80
C GLN A 103 25.82 17.66 7.85
N THR A 104 26.52 18.40 6.99
CA THR A 104 26.36 19.85 6.97
C THR A 104 25.14 20.21 6.14
N VAL A 105 24.25 21.04 6.70
CA VAL A 105 23.09 21.60 6.02
C VAL A 105 23.42 23.04 5.62
N GLN A 106 23.43 23.31 4.32
CA GLN A 106 23.57 24.66 3.77
C GLN A 106 22.19 25.18 3.38
N MET A 107 21.86 26.40 3.81
CA MET A 107 20.56 27.01 3.56
C MET A 107 20.73 28.41 3.01
N GLU A 108 20.02 28.71 1.93
CA GLU A 108 19.87 30.04 1.34
C GLU A 108 18.38 30.38 1.36
N SER A 109 18.01 31.58 1.83
CA SER A 109 16.61 31.96 2.00
C SER A 109 16.33 33.36 1.46
N GLU A 110 15.17 33.54 0.84
CA GLU A 110 14.65 34.85 0.46
C GLU A 110 13.23 35.05 1.02
N ILE A 111 12.96 36.29 1.44
CA ILE A 111 11.66 36.70 1.93
C ILE A 111 10.97 37.47 0.81
N TYR A 112 9.73 37.09 0.53
CA TYR A 112 8.89 37.75 -0.46
C TYR A 112 7.71 38.42 0.24
N ASP A 113 7.36 39.62 -0.20
CA ASP A 113 6.10 40.24 0.18
C ASP A 113 4.95 39.41 -0.39
N THR A 114 4.00 39.06 0.47
CA THR A 114 2.80 38.32 0.06
C THR A 114 1.77 39.32 -0.49
N PRO A 115 1.45 39.32 -1.80
CA PRO A 115 0.49 40.24 -2.37
C PRO A 115 -0.89 40.12 -1.70
N GLU A 116 -1.63 41.22 -1.57
CA GLU A 116 -2.98 41.17 -1.00
C GLU A 116 -3.92 40.23 -1.77
N ASP A 117 -3.73 40.07 -3.08
CA ASP A 117 -4.48 39.13 -3.92
C ASP A 117 -4.28 37.66 -3.52
N ILE A 118 -3.15 37.31 -2.90
CA ILE A 118 -2.89 35.95 -2.36
C ILE A 118 -3.55 35.78 -0.99
N ILE A 119 -3.69 36.87 -0.24
CA ILE A 119 -4.26 36.85 1.11
C ILE A 119 -5.79 36.92 1.04
N HIS A 120 -6.36 37.75 0.17
CA HIS A 120 -7.81 38.06 0.10
C HIS A 120 -8.41 37.95 -1.31
N GLY A 121 -7.63 37.65 -2.35
CA GLY A 121 -8.10 37.58 -3.73
C GLY A 121 -8.65 36.20 -4.14
N ASN A 122 -8.31 35.77 -5.36
CA ASN A 122 -8.74 34.47 -5.90
C ASN A 122 -7.58 33.45 -5.85
N GLY A 123 -7.89 32.17 -5.65
CA GLY A 123 -6.90 31.09 -5.55
C GLY A 123 -6.05 30.87 -6.81
N SER A 124 -6.37 31.54 -7.93
CA SER A 124 -5.63 31.42 -9.19
C SER A 124 -4.31 32.21 -9.21
N ALA A 125 -4.08 33.07 -8.23
CA ALA A 125 -2.88 33.89 -8.08
C ALA A 125 -1.79 33.27 -7.17
N PHE A 126 -1.89 31.98 -6.84
CA PHE A 126 -0.92 31.31 -5.98
C PHE A 126 0.51 31.38 -6.57
N SER A 127 1.49 31.69 -5.73
CA SER A 127 2.76 32.38 -6.02
C SER A 127 3.79 31.70 -6.96
N SER A 128 3.41 31.18 -8.13
CA SER A 128 4.36 30.69 -9.14
C SER A 128 5.33 31.79 -9.61
N CYS A 129 4.96 33.06 -9.45
CA CYS A 129 5.81 34.22 -9.76
C CYS A 129 7.09 34.25 -8.90
N CYS A 130 6.95 34.11 -7.57
CA CYS A 130 8.05 34.22 -6.62
C CYS A 130 9.03 33.05 -6.76
N LEU A 131 8.52 31.82 -6.93
CA LEU A 131 9.35 30.63 -7.10
C LEU A 131 10.21 30.72 -8.37
N GLY A 132 9.65 31.14 -9.50
CA GLY A 132 10.45 31.31 -10.73
C GLY A 132 11.52 32.38 -10.60
N ASN A 133 11.25 33.49 -9.91
CA ASN A 133 12.22 34.55 -9.67
C ASN A 133 13.36 34.06 -8.75
N PHE A 134 13.04 33.27 -7.72
CA PHE A 134 14.03 32.63 -6.87
C PHE A 134 14.92 31.69 -7.68
N MET A 135 14.31 30.79 -8.46
CA MET A 135 15.06 29.81 -9.26
C MET A 135 15.96 30.46 -10.32
N GLU A 136 15.52 31.57 -10.91
CA GLU A 136 16.29 32.35 -11.89
C GLU A 136 17.49 33.02 -11.24
N LYS A 137 17.29 33.72 -10.12
CA LYS A 137 18.37 34.40 -9.39
C LYS A 137 19.46 33.43 -8.91
N HIS A 138 19.09 32.20 -8.59
CA HIS A 138 20.00 31.16 -8.13
C HIS A 138 20.51 30.23 -9.25
N ASN A 139 20.13 30.46 -10.51
CA ASN A 139 20.49 29.64 -11.67
C ASN A 139 20.19 28.13 -11.48
N ILE A 140 18.97 27.83 -11.02
CA ILE A 140 18.52 26.45 -10.72
C ILE A 140 17.24 26.03 -11.48
N LYS A 141 16.76 26.84 -12.43
CA LYS A 141 15.58 26.51 -13.26
C LYS A 141 15.71 25.16 -13.99
N ASP A 142 16.91 24.83 -14.46
CA ASP A 142 17.16 23.61 -15.25
C ASP A 142 17.35 22.34 -14.39
N LYS A 143 17.45 22.49 -13.06
CA LYS A 143 17.87 21.39 -12.17
C LYS A 143 16.74 20.48 -11.69
N ARG A 144 15.47 20.83 -11.96
CA ARG A 144 14.27 20.09 -11.52
C ARG A 144 14.37 19.63 -10.05
N LEU A 145 14.69 20.56 -9.17
CA LEU A 145 14.88 20.25 -7.75
C LEU A 145 13.54 19.86 -7.10
N PRO A 146 13.50 18.85 -6.23
CA PRO A 146 12.30 18.51 -5.48
C PRO A 146 11.90 19.66 -4.55
N VAL A 147 10.60 19.90 -4.46
CA VAL A 147 10.01 21.01 -3.70
C VAL A 147 9.19 20.49 -2.53
N GLY A 148 9.50 20.99 -1.34
CA GLY A 148 8.67 20.87 -0.14
C GLY A 148 7.85 22.14 0.08
N LEU A 149 6.58 21.98 0.45
CA LEU A 149 5.69 23.07 0.77
C LEU A 149 5.33 23.02 2.25
N THR A 150 5.86 23.95 3.04
CA THR A 150 5.29 24.26 4.36
C THR A 150 4.06 25.13 4.16
N PHE A 151 2.90 24.56 4.47
CA PHE A 151 1.61 25.22 4.35
C PHE A 151 0.90 25.22 5.71
N SER A 152 0.88 26.39 6.35
CA SER A 152 0.57 26.55 7.77
C SER A 152 -0.94 26.65 8.05
N PHE A 153 -1.73 25.73 7.49
CA PHE A 153 -3.19 25.68 7.56
C PHE A 153 -3.68 24.23 7.76
N PRO A 154 -4.90 24.03 8.25
CA PRO A 154 -5.47 22.70 8.39
C PRO A 154 -5.72 22.08 7.01
N CYS A 155 -4.98 21.02 6.69
CA CYS A 155 -5.11 20.27 5.45
C CYS A 155 -5.45 18.81 5.72
N GLN A 156 -6.42 18.29 4.99
CA GLN A 156 -6.64 16.85 4.90
C GLN A 156 -5.66 16.27 3.88
N GLN A 157 -5.02 15.15 4.23
CA GLN A 157 -4.05 14.45 3.42
C GLN A 157 -4.39 12.95 3.44
N THR A 158 -4.12 12.26 2.34
CA THR A 158 -4.10 10.78 2.22
C THR A 158 -2.72 10.28 1.79
N LYS A 159 -1.80 11.19 1.47
CA LYS A 159 -0.39 10.98 1.13
C LYS A 159 0.41 12.29 1.29
N LEU A 160 1.74 12.23 1.21
CA LEU A 160 2.61 13.38 1.47
C LEU A 160 2.51 14.50 0.41
N ASP A 161 2.29 14.15 -0.85
CA ASP A 161 2.28 15.06 -2.01
C ASP A 161 0.90 15.67 -2.32
N GLU A 162 -0.01 15.66 -1.35
CA GLU A 162 -1.32 16.31 -1.45
C GLU A 162 -1.69 17.07 -0.18
N GLY A 163 -2.55 18.08 -0.33
CA GLY A 163 -3.08 18.83 0.81
C GLY A 163 -4.38 19.54 0.48
N TYR A 164 -5.50 18.95 0.88
CA TYR A 164 -6.82 19.56 0.73
C TYR A 164 -7.06 20.57 1.85
N LEU A 165 -7.08 21.86 1.52
CA LEU A 165 -7.31 22.91 2.51
C LEU A 165 -8.72 22.76 3.13
N LEU A 166 -8.82 22.53 4.42
CA LEU A 166 -10.12 22.42 5.11
C LEU A 166 -10.75 23.79 5.31
N THR A 167 -9.98 24.72 5.87
CA THR A 167 -10.44 26.09 6.09
C THR A 167 -9.26 27.04 6.28
N TRP A 168 -9.44 28.29 5.86
CA TRP A 168 -8.49 29.34 6.13
C TRP A 168 -8.48 29.76 7.61
N THR A 169 -7.29 30.07 8.11
CA THR A 169 -7.06 30.62 9.45
C THR A 169 -6.18 31.87 9.38
N LYS A 170 -5.96 32.50 10.54
CA LYS A 170 -5.09 33.68 10.69
C LYS A 170 -5.63 34.87 9.84
N ARG A 171 -4.84 35.33 8.86
CA ARG A 171 -5.14 36.50 8.01
C ARG A 171 -5.57 36.15 6.58
N PHE A 172 -5.58 34.88 6.20
CA PHE A 172 -5.84 34.45 4.82
C PHE A 172 -7.33 34.18 4.62
N LYS A 173 -7.84 34.46 3.41
CA LYS A 173 -9.23 34.22 3.00
C LYS A 173 -9.38 34.22 1.47
N ALA A 174 -8.43 33.63 0.76
CA ALA A 174 -8.49 33.54 -0.70
C ALA A 174 -9.64 32.63 -1.15
N SER A 175 -10.47 33.12 -2.07
CA SER A 175 -11.62 32.37 -2.58
C SER A 175 -11.22 31.24 -3.53
N GLY A 176 -11.95 30.12 -3.51
CA GLY A 176 -11.73 28.98 -4.44
C GLY A 176 -10.53 28.09 -4.10
N VAL A 177 -10.06 28.11 -2.85
CA VAL A 177 -8.97 27.23 -2.35
C VAL A 177 -9.46 26.23 -1.31
N GLU A 178 -10.39 26.61 -0.42
CA GLU A 178 -10.98 25.66 0.55
C GLU A 178 -11.67 24.50 -0.18
N GLY A 179 -11.43 23.28 0.28
CA GLY A 179 -11.88 22.03 -0.35
C GLY A 179 -11.01 21.56 -1.53
N MET A 180 -10.04 22.35 -1.98
CA MET A 180 -9.18 22.03 -3.12
C MET A 180 -7.79 21.57 -2.65
N ASP A 181 -7.16 20.72 -3.46
CA ASP A 181 -5.76 20.33 -3.26
C ASP A 181 -4.82 21.46 -3.67
N VAL A 182 -4.08 22.00 -2.69
CA VAL A 182 -3.17 23.12 -2.91
C VAL A 182 -1.98 22.76 -3.78
N VAL A 183 -1.58 21.48 -3.83
CA VAL A 183 -0.51 21.00 -4.71
C VAL A 183 -0.94 21.09 -6.16
N GLN A 184 -2.15 20.62 -6.48
CA GLN A 184 -2.72 20.74 -7.82
C GLN A 184 -2.89 22.21 -8.25
N LEU A 185 -3.33 23.07 -7.34
CA LEU A 185 -3.46 24.51 -7.62
C LEU A 185 -2.09 25.15 -7.93
N LEU A 186 -1.06 24.83 -7.15
CA LEU A 186 0.29 25.32 -7.38
C LEU A 186 0.90 24.77 -8.68
N ASN A 187 0.75 23.46 -8.95
CA ASN A 187 1.17 22.84 -10.20
C ASN A 187 0.49 23.47 -11.41
N LYS A 188 -0.81 23.78 -11.32
CA LYS A 188 -1.55 24.48 -12.37
C LYS A 188 -1.00 25.90 -12.60
N ALA A 189 -0.63 26.61 -11.52
CA ALA A 189 -0.04 27.95 -11.60
C ALA A 189 1.38 27.94 -12.19
N ILE A 190 2.19 26.92 -11.89
CA ILE A 190 3.53 26.70 -12.48
C ILE A 190 3.38 26.38 -13.97
N LYS A 191 2.53 25.41 -14.32
CA LYS A 191 2.29 25.00 -15.71
C LYS A 191 1.74 26.14 -16.58
N LYS A 192 0.89 27.02 -16.02
CA LYS A 192 0.38 28.21 -16.72
C LYS A 192 1.49 29.21 -17.05
N ARG A 193 2.53 29.30 -16.21
CA ARG A 193 3.66 30.21 -16.42
C ARG A 193 4.65 29.64 -17.44
N GLY A 194 4.93 28.34 -17.38
CA GLY A 194 5.71 27.61 -18.38
C GLY A 194 7.21 27.95 -18.42
N ASP A 195 7.74 28.63 -17.39
CA ASP A 195 9.11 29.13 -17.32
C ASP A 195 10.08 28.23 -16.52
N TYR A 196 9.56 27.23 -15.80
CA TYR A 196 10.31 26.18 -15.11
C TYR A 196 9.41 24.98 -14.78
N ASP A 197 10.04 23.85 -14.47
CA ASP A 197 9.39 22.67 -13.89
C ASP A 197 9.74 22.59 -12.39
N ALA A 198 8.75 22.29 -11.55
CA ALA A 198 8.93 22.07 -10.13
C ALA A 198 8.09 20.86 -9.69
N ASP A 199 8.74 19.94 -8.98
CA ASP A 199 8.12 18.70 -8.51
C ASP A 199 7.80 18.81 -7.03
N ILE A 200 6.53 19.02 -6.69
CA ILE A 200 6.10 19.20 -5.30
C ILE A 200 5.90 17.81 -4.68
N MET A 201 6.87 17.39 -3.89
CA MET A 201 6.92 16.02 -3.33
C MET A 201 6.28 15.91 -1.95
N ALA A 202 6.12 17.03 -1.24
CA ALA A 202 5.61 17.02 0.12
C ALA A 202 4.91 18.32 0.50
N VAL A 203 3.79 18.20 1.21
CA VAL A 203 3.13 19.29 1.94
C VAL A 203 3.14 18.99 3.42
N VAL A 204 3.64 19.92 4.22
CA VAL A 204 3.73 19.80 5.67
C VAL A 204 3.20 21.03 6.38
N ASN A 205 2.66 20.86 7.58
CA ASN A 205 2.34 21.98 8.46
C ASN A 205 3.63 22.59 9.06
N ASP A 206 3.58 23.86 9.48
CA ASP A 206 4.72 24.54 10.13
C ASP A 206 5.13 23.89 11.44
N THR A 207 4.18 23.31 12.19
CA THR A 207 4.49 22.49 13.37
C THR A 207 5.32 21.26 13.02
N VAL A 208 4.96 20.53 11.95
CA VAL A 208 5.66 19.34 11.47
C VAL A 208 7.07 19.72 10.99
N GLY A 209 7.18 20.78 10.18
CA GLY A 209 8.48 21.31 9.77
C GLY A 209 9.35 21.70 10.96
N THR A 210 8.77 22.31 12.00
CA THR A 210 9.51 22.66 13.24
C THR A 210 9.98 21.42 14.00
N MET A 211 9.12 20.40 14.13
CA MET A 211 9.48 19.13 14.76
C MET A 211 10.63 18.47 14.02
N MET A 212 10.62 18.47 12.68
CA MET A 212 11.67 17.85 11.87
C MET A 212 12.97 18.64 11.86
N THR A 213 12.90 19.98 11.82
CA THR A 213 14.09 20.84 12.00
C THR A 213 14.79 20.53 13.32
N CYS A 214 14.02 20.43 14.41
CA CYS A 214 14.56 20.16 15.74
C CYS A 214 14.96 18.69 15.91
N GLY A 215 14.25 17.76 15.27
CA GLY A 215 14.51 16.32 15.29
C GLY A 215 15.83 15.95 14.62
N PHE A 216 16.19 16.68 13.56
CA PHE A 216 17.51 16.58 12.93
C PHE A 216 18.64 16.87 13.93
N ASP A 217 18.48 17.87 14.81
CA ASP A 217 19.49 18.25 15.80
C ASP A 217 19.38 17.46 17.12
N ASP A 218 18.20 16.92 17.44
CA ASP A 218 17.93 16.11 18.64
C ASP A 218 16.94 14.98 18.34
N GLN A 219 17.45 13.74 18.32
CA GLN A 219 16.70 12.51 18.07
C GLN A 219 15.62 12.18 19.12
N ARG A 220 15.47 13.00 20.17
CA ARG A 220 14.36 12.91 21.14
C ARG A 220 13.20 13.84 20.84
N CYS A 221 13.25 14.59 19.73
CA CYS A 221 12.17 15.49 19.35
C CYS A 221 10.92 14.69 18.96
N GLU A 222 9.81 14.90 19.67
CA GLU A 222 8.55 14.19 19.41
C GLU A 222 7.36 15.14 19.33
N VAL A 223 7.59 16.44 19.51
CA VAL A 223 6.56 17.47 19.49
C VAL A 223 7.09 18.69 18.75
N GLY A 224 6.30 19.23 17.82
CA GLY A 224 6.53 20.54 17.19
C GLY A 224 5.45 21.52 17.62
N ILE A 225 5.83 22.71 18.08
CA ILE A 225 4.89 23.76 18.51
C ILE A 225 5.19 25.06 17.80
N ILE A 226 4.12 25.72 17.35
CA ILE A 226 4.16 27.08 16.84
C ILE A 226 3.46 28.00 17.82
N VAL A 227 4.14 29.06 18.25
CA VAL A 227 3.57 30.16 19.06
C VAL A 227 3.96 31.50 18.43
N GLY A 228 3.25 31.87 17.36
CA GLY A 228 3.54 33.03 16.51
C GLY A 228 2.29 33.83 16.17
N THR A 229 2.06 34.10 14.87
CA THR A 229 0.79 34.71 14.41
C THR A 229 -0.41 33.85 14.83
N GLY A 230 -0.31 32.54 14.61
CA GLY A 230 -1.23 31.54 15.14
C GLY A 230 -0.57 30.70 16.25
N THR A 231 -1.29 29.70 16.72
CA THR A 231 -0.74 28.65 17.58
C THR A 231 -1.21 27.28 17.15
N ASN A 232 -0.29 26.32 17.06
CA ASN A 232 -0.60 24.94 16.77
C ASN A 232 0.46 23.99 17.38
N ALA A 233 0.12 22.70 17.49
CA ALA A 233 1.08 21.65 17.83
C ALA A 233 0.87 20.38 17.01
N CYS A 234 1.97 19.67 16.76
CA CYS A 234 1.97 18.29 16.28
C CYS A 234 2.81 17.41 17.21
N TYR A 235 2.58 16.10 17.18
CA TYR A 235 3.39 15.14 17.92
C TYR A 235 3.39 13.75 17.27
N MET A 236 4.36 12.91 17.63
CA MET A 236 4.43 11.52 17.18
C MET A 236 3.45 10.63 17.97
N GLU A 237 2.40 10.14 17.31
CA GLU A 237 1.41 9.21 17.85
C GLU A 237 1.68 7.78 17.35
N GLU A 238 1.28 6.77 18.12
CA GLU A 238 1.37 5.36 17.70
C GLU A 238 0.31 5.07 16.63
N LEU A 239 0.70 4.41 15.54
CA LEU A 239 -0.20 4.20 14.38
C LEU A 239 -1.48 3.45 14.78
N ARG A 240 -1.35 2.47 15.70
CA ARG A 240 -2.48 1.72 16.30
C ARG A 240 -3.54 2.57 17.02
N HIS A 241 -3.27 3.85 17.28
CA HIS A 241 -4.22 4.77 17.90
C HIS A 241 -4.84 5.74 16.88
N ILE A 242 -4.50 5.63 15.59
CA ILE A 242 -4.97 6.53 14.53
C ILE A 242 -5.95 5.74 13.65
N ASP A 243 -7.20 5.66 14.07
CA ASP A 243 -8.22 4.84 13.39
C ASP A 243 -8.51 5.30 11.94
N LEU A 244 -8.12 6.54 11.61
CA LEU A 244 -8.30 7.15 10.29
C LEU A 244 -7.26 6.69 9.25
N VAL A 245 -6.22 5.96 9.67
CA VAL A 245 -5.15 5.46 8.80
C VAL A 245 -5.05 3.94 8.96
N GLU A 246 -5.05 3.21 7.85
CA GLU A 246 -4.88 1.76 7.90
C GLU A 246 -3.43 1.40 8.29
N GLY A 247 -3.28 0.64 9.38
CA GLY A 247 -2.00 0.15 9.89
C GLY A 247 -1.90 0.24 11.41
N ASP A 248 -1.03 -0.57 12.00
CA ASP A 248 -0.82 -0.67 13.45
C ASP A 248 0.67 -0.57 13.84
N GLU A 249 1.58 -0.49 12.87
CA GLU A 249 3.02 -0.48 13.06
C GLU A 249 3.63 0.92 13.10
N GLY A 250 4.53 1.12 14.06
CA GLY A 250 5.30 2.34 14.16
C GLY A 250 4.46 3.54 14.57
N ARG A 251 4.89 4.71 14.13
CA ARG A 251 4.34 6.00 14.56
C ARG A 251 4.05 6.88 13.35
N MET A 252 3.16 7.85 13.55
CA MET A 252 2.93 8.91 12.60
C MET A 252 2.79 10.24 13.34
N CYS A 253 3.36 11.29 12.77
CA CYS A 253 3.13 12.65 13.26
C CYS A 253 1.66 13.03 13.01
N VAL A 254 0.99 13.50 14.06
CA VAL A 254 -0.39 13.98 14.01
C VAL A 254 -0.39 15.49 14.25
N ASN A 255 -1.04 16.22 13.35
CA ASN A 255 -1.28 17.65 13.52
C ASN A 255 -2.59 17.86 14.30
N THR A 256 -2.48 18.42 15.50
CA THR A 256 -3.64 18.53 16.42
C THR A 256 -4.69 19.54 15.97
N GLU A 257 -4.27 20.59 15.24
CA GLU A 257 -5.08 21.78 14.97
C GLU A 257 -5.72 22.33 16.25
N TRP A 258 -4.94 22.43 17.33
CA TRP A 258 -5.45 22.77 18.66
C TRP A 258 -6.04 24.18 18.77
N GLY A 259 -5.89 25.02 17.73
CA GLY A 259 -6.42 26.38 17.73
C GLY A 259 -7.94 26.39 17.82
N ALA A 260 -8.59 25.37 17.26
CA ALA A 260 -10.04 25.14 17.30
C ALA A 260 -10.55 24.55 18.63
N PHE A 261 -9.67 24.34 19.63
CA PHE A 261 -10.11 23.81 20.92
C PHE A 261 -11.15 24.73 21.56
N GLY A 262 -12.31 24.17 21.93
CA GLY A 262 -13.42 24.91 22.52
C GLY A 262 -14.35 25.61 21.54
N ASP A 263 -14.17 25.44 20.22
CA ASP A 263 -15.09 25.96 19.18
C ASP A 263 -16.53 25.44 19.32
N ASP A 264 -16.73 24.38 20.08
CA ASP A 264 -18.02 23.78 20.41
C ASP A 264 -18.60 24.26 21.76
N GLY A 265 -17.97 25.26 22.37
CA GLY A 265 -18.39 25.88 23.63
C GLY A 265 -17.79 25.27 24.89
N ARG A 266 -16.92 24.25 24.79
CA ARG A 266 -16.31 23.60 25.98
C ARG A 266 -15.35 24.48 26.80
N LEU A 267 -14.99 25.65 26.29
CA LEU A 267 -14.14 26.63 26.97
C LEU A 267 -14.89 27.92 27.35
N GLU A 268 -16.23 27.95 27.23
CA GLU A 268 -16.99 29.17 27.53
C GLU A 268 -16.86 29.65 28.98
N ASP A 269 -16.61 28.73 29.91
CA ASP A 269 -16.39 29.01 31.33
C ASP A 269 -15.09 29.75 31.62
N ILE A 270 -14.08 29.61 30.76
CA ILE A 270 -12.80 30.33 30.88
C ILE A 270 -12.69 31.53 29.95
N ARG A 271 -13.60 31.68 28.97
CA ARG A 271 -13.64 32.82 28.05
C ARG A 271 -14.29 34.03 28.71
N THR A 272 -13.61 35.16 28.60
CA THR A 272 -14.07 36.45 29.11
C THR A 272 -14.91 37.21 28.07
N GLU A 273 -15.51 38.33 28.46
CA GLU A 273 -16.18 39.23 27.52
C GLU A 273 -15.23 39.78 26.44
N PHE A 274 -13.95 39.99 26.78
CA PHE A 274 -12.93 40.46 25.85
C PHE A 274 -12.63 39.41 24.77
N ASP A 275 -12.60 38.13 25.17
CA ASP A 275 -12.44 37.00 24.24
C ASP A 275 -13.64 36.83 23.30
N ARG A 276 -14.84 37.27 23.72
CA ARG A 276 -16.05 37.28 22.88
C ARG A 276 -16.10 38.49 21.96
N GLU A 277 -15.57 39.63 22.39
CA GLU A 277 -15.50 40.85 21.56
C GLU A 277 -14.45 40.72 20.45
N ILE A 278 -13.26 40.20 20.76
CA ILE A 278 -12.22 39.95 19.76
C ILE A 278 -12.67 38.92 18.70
N ASP A 279 -13.43 37.91 19.13
CA ASP A 279 -13.98 36.89 18.25
C ASP A 279 -15.04 37.45 17.28
N ARG A 280 -15.99 38.25 17.79
CA ARG A 280 -16.99 38.96 16.98
C ARG A 280 -16.35 39.87 15.92
N GLY A 281 -15.23 40.51 16.26
CA GLY A 281 -14.50 41.39 15.35
C GLY A 281 -13.50 40.68 14.43
N SER A 282 -13.35 39.36 14.50
CA SER A 282 -12.35 38.60 13.74
C SER A 282 -12.82 38.20 12.33
N LEU A 283 -11.90 37.70 11.49
CA LEU A 283 -12.21 37.24 10.13
C LEU A 283 -13.01 35.92 10.10
N ASN A 284 -12.96 35.17 11.21
CA ASN A 284 -13.55 33.85 11.40
C ASN A 284 -14.27 33.74 12.77
N PRO A 285 -15.38 34.48 12.98
CA PRO A 285 -16.12 34.43 14.24
C PRO A 285 -16.60 33.01 14.60
N GLY A 286 -16.50 32.64 15.88
CA GLY A 286 -16.90 31.32 16.38
C GLY A 286 -15.92 30.19 16.02
N LYS A 287 -14.76 30.51 15.44
CA LYS A 287 -13.70 29.55 15.10
C LYS A 287 -12.39 29.94 15.73
N GLN A 288 -11.51 28.96 15.92
CA GLN A 288 -10.15 29.16 16.46
C GLN A 288 -10.16 29.85 17.84
N LEU A 289 -11.14 29.51 18.70
CA LEU A 289 -11.39 30.22 19.95
C LEU A 289 -10.22 30.12 20.94
N PHE A 290 -9.58 28.94 21.03
CA PHE A 290 -8.38 28.77 21.85
C PHE A 290 -7.19 29.58 21.30
N GLU A 291 -6.97 29.55 19.99
CA GLU A 291 -5.92 30.34 19.34
C GLU A 291 -6.08 31.85 19.62
N LYS A 292 -7.32 32.36 19.59
CA LYS A 292 -7.63 33.77 19.89
C LYS A 292 -7.29 34.21 21.31
N MET A 293 -7.27 33.29 22.27
CA MET A 293 -6.87 33.58 23.65
C MET A 293 -5.35 33.65 23.84
N VAL A 294 -4.58 33.15 22.87
CA VAL A 294 -3.18 32.77 23.07
C VAL A 294 -2.21 33.43 22.10
N SER A 295 -2.52 33.45 20.79
CA SER A 295 -1.51 33.74 19.77
C SER A 295 -1.14 35.22 19.66
N GLY A 296 -0.03 35.48 18.99
CA GLY A 296 0.51 36.82 18.80
C GLY A 296 -0.32 37.72 17.87
N MET A 297 -1.25 37.18 17.07
CA MET A 297 -2.16 38.01 16.28
C MET A 297 -3.20 38.73 17.15
N TYR A 298 -3.61 38.11 18.26
CA TYR A 298 -4.76 38.55 19.05
C TYR A 298 -4.36 39.21 20.38
N MET A 299 -3.18 38.87 20.92
CA MET A 299 -2.73 39.33 22.24
C MET A 299 -2.73 40.87 22.41
N GLY A 300 -2.19 41.61 21.43
CA GLY A 300 -2.21 43.08 21.48
C GLY A 300 -3.63 43.67 21.47
N GLU A 301 -4.50 43.14 20.61
CA GLU A 301 -5.89 43.60 20.51
C GLU A 301 -6.67 43.28 21.79
N LEU A 302 -6.40 42.13 22.42
CA LEU A 302 -7.01 41.76 23.69
C LEU A 302 -6.63 42.76 24.80
N VAL A 303 -5.36 43.16 24.86
CA VAL A 303 -4.90 44.22 25.77
C VAL A 303 -5.63 45.52 25.47
N ARG A 304 -5.72 45.94 24.19
CA ARG A 304 -6.42 47.17 23.80
C ARG A 304 -7.87 47.20 24.30
N LEU A 305 -8.62 46.12 24.13
CA LEU A 305 -10.01 46.02 24.55
C LEU A 305 -10.15 46.17 26.07
N ILE A 306 -9.24 45.56 26.85
CA ILE A 306 -9.18 45.74 28.30
C ILE A 306 -8.93 47.21 28.66
N LEU A 307 -7.95 47.85 28.00
CA LEU A 307 -7.64 49.26 28.25
C LEU A 307 -8.81 50.18 27.91
N VAL A 308 -9.52 49.94 26.81
CA VAL A 308 -10.73 50.69 26.43
C VAL A 308 -11.81 50.57 27.51
N LYS A 309 -12.05 49.36 28.02
CA LYS A 309 -13.07 49.16 29.06
C LYS A 309 -12.67 49.83 30.37
N MET A 310 -11.43 49.64 30.82
CA MET A 310 -10.91 50.28 32.02
C MET A 310 -10.92 51.82 31.91
N ALA A 311 -10.62 52.38 30.74
CA ALA A 311 -10.75 53.82 30.50
C ALA A 311 -12.23 54.28 30.55
N LYS A 312 -13.17 53.54 29.95
CA LYS A 312 -14.61 53.85 30.06
C LYS A 312 -15.13 53.86 31.50
N GLU A 313 -14.56 53.02 32.35
CA GLU A 313 -14.91 52.91 33.77
C GLU A 313 -14.13 53.89 34.65
N GLY A 314 -13.28 54.76 34.07
CA GLY A 314 -12.48 55.74 34.80
C GLY A 314 -11.30 55.15 35.59
N LEU A 315 -10.97 53.87 35.36
CA LEU A 315 -9.87 53.16 36.03
C LEU A 315 -8.50 53.44 35.44
N LEU A 316 -8.45 53.94 34.20
CA LEU A 316 -7.24 54.37 33.50
C LEU A 316 -7.44 55.74 32.87
N PHE A 317 -6.34 56.49 32.75
CA PHE A 317 -6.26 57.75 32.01
C PHE A 317 -7.28 58.82 32.45
N GLU A 318 -7.71 58.78 33.72
CA GLU A 318 -8.77 59.66 34.27
C GLU A 318 -10.08 59.61 33.47
N GLY A 319 -10.36 58.48 32.80
CA GLY A 319 -11.54 58.32 31.94
C GLY A 319 -11.38 58.85 30.51
N ARG A 320 -10.21 59.35 30.13
CA ARG A 320 -9.96 59.86 28.77
C ARG A 320 -9.87 58.72 27.77
N ILE A 321 -10.60 58.85 26.68
CA ILE A 321 -10.62 57.91 25.56
C ILE A 321 -10.31 58.66 24.28
N THR A 322 -9.41 58.11 23.47
CA THR A 322 -9.01 58.68 22.19
C THR A 322 -9.48 57.83 21.01
N PRO A 323 -9.64 58.42 19.81
CA PRO A 323 -9.94 57.67 18.59
C PRO A 323 -8.90 56.58 18.31
N GLU A 324 -7.63 56.83 18.58
CA GLU A 324 -6.53 55.88 18.40
C GLU A 324 -6.65 54.68 19.34
N LEU A 325 -7.03 54.90 20.60
CA LEU A 325 -7.28 53.82 21.56
C LEU A 325 -8.50 52.97 21.17
N LEU A 326 -9.53 53.59 20.58
CA LEU A 326 -10.73 52.89 20.08
C LEU A 326 -10.48 52.13 18.76
N THR A 327 -9.45 52.49 18.01
CA THR A 327 -9.16 51.89 16.70
C THR A 327 -8.52 50.51 16.86
N LYS A 328 -9.19 49.49 16.30
CA LYS A 328 -8.69 48.10 16.23
C LYS A 328 -7.29 48.03 15.63
N GLY A 329 -6.40 47.24 16.24
CA GLY A 329 -5.05 46.99 15.72
C GLY A 329 -4.04 48.12 15.94
N LYS A 330 -4.37 49.18 16.69
CA LYS A 330 -3.38 50.21 17.07
C LYS A 330 -2.43 49.75 18.18
N LEU A 331 -2.79 48.71 18.94
CA LEU A 331 -1.93 48.08 19.93
C LEU A 331 -1.59 46.65 19.50
N ASP A 332 -0.39 46.47 18.96
CA ASP A 332 0.14 45.17 18.53
C ASP A 332 0.83 44.40 19.66
N THR A 333 1.00 43.10 19.48
CA THR A 333 1.77 42.23 20.40
C THR A 333 3.24 42.62 20.56
N LYS A 334 3.83 43.29 19.57
CA LYS A 334 5.18 43.88 19.71
C LYS A 334 5.22 44.98 20.79
N HIS A 335 4.11 45.70 20.99
CA HIS A 335 3.97 46.70 22.05
C HIS A 335 3.90 46.02 23.42
N VAL A 336 3.11 44.95 23.55
CA VAL A 336 3.05 44.11 24.77
C VAL A 336 4.45 43.62 25.15
N SER A 337 5.18 43.08 24.17
CA SER A 337 6.56 42.59 24.37
C SER A 337 7.53 43.70 24.80
N ALA A 338 7.39 44.92 24.26
CA ALA A 338 8.21 46.07 24.64
C ALA A 338 7.90 46.56 26.06
N ILE A 339 6.62 46.57 26.44
CA ILE A 339 6.14 46.99 27.77
C ILE A 339 6.60 46.01 28.86
N GLU A 340 6.74 44.72 28.57
CA GLU A 340 7.19 43.71 29.54
C GLU A 340 8.71 43.55 29.66
N LYS A 341 9.51 44.44 29.04
CA LYS A 341 10.96 44.45 29.23
C LYS A 341 11.33 44.84 30.66
N SER A 342 12.23 44.10 31.30
CA SER A 342 12.57 44.27 32.72
C SER A 342 13.22 45.62 33.07
N LYS A 343 13.95 46.27 32.15
CA LYS A 343 14.64 47.54 32.41
C LYS A 343 13.90 48.77 31.84
N GLU A 344 13.35 48.64 30.64
CA GLU A 344 12.78 49.77 29.88
C GLU A 344 11.25 49.70 29.75
N GLY A 345 10.61 48.70 30.36
CA GLY A 345 9.19 48.40 30.14
C GLY A 345 8.25 49.56 30.43
N LEU A 346 8.41 50.24 31.58
CA LEU A 346 7.59 51.39 31.96
C LEU A 346 7.82 52.61 31.06
N THR A 347 9.06 52.83 30.63
CA THR A 347 9.39 53.89 29.66
C THR A 347 8.72 53.61 28.32
N LYS A 348 8.76 52.36 27.84
CA LYS A 348 8.08 51.95 26.61
C LYS A 348 6.56 52.01 26.74
N ALA A 349 6.00 51.66 27.89
CA ALA A 349 4.58 51.86 28.16
C ALA A 349 4.19 53.32 27.99
N LYS A 350 4.94 54.25 28.61
CA LYS A 350 4.71 55.69 28.45
C LYS A 350 4.78 56.15 26.99
N GLU A 351 5.84 55.77 26.25
CA GLU A 351 6.01 56.14 24.84
C GLU A 351 4.88 55.62 23.93
N ILE A 352 4.38 54.41 24.20
CA ILE A 352 3.35 53.77 23.39
C ILE A 352 1.98 54.38 23.72
N LEU A 353 1.69 54.62 24.99
CA LEU A 353 0.45 55.24 25.43
C LEU A 353 0.32 56.69 24.93
N ILE A 354 1.40 57.48 24.98
CA ILE A 354 1.41 58.83 24.38
C ILE A 354 1.11 58.78 22.88
N ARG A 355 1.63 57.78 22.16
CA ARG A 355 1.34 57.59 20.73
C ARG A 355 -0.10 57.18 20.43
N LEU A 356 -0.83 56.66 21.43
CA LEU A 356 -2.27 56.43 21.37
C LEU A 356 -3.08 57.70 21.73
N GLY A 357 -2.42 58.84 21.90
CA GLY A 357 -3.06 60.13 22.17
C GLY A 357 -3.52 60.33 23.61
N VAL A 358 -3.28 59.36 24.51
CA VAL A 358 -3.59 59.52 25.94
C VAL A 358 -2.43 60.20 26.66
N GLU A 359 -2.71 60.83 27.80
CA GLU A 359 -1.70 61.42 28.70
C GLU A 359 -1.50 60.49 29.90
N PRO A 360 -0.61 59.47 29.81
CA PRO A 360 -0.51 58.45 30.85
C PRO A 360 0.22 58.98 32.09
N SER A 361 -0.37 58.75 33.26
CA SER A 361 0.31 58.89 34.55
C SER A 361 1.35 57.76 34.76
N ALA A 362 2.17 57.88 35.80
CA ALA A 362 3.08 56.80 36.18
C ALA A 362 2.30 55.53 36.60
N ASP A 363 1.16 55.71 37.26
CA ASP A 363 0.28 54.63 37.70
C ASP A 363 -0.40 53.94 36.51
N ASP A 364 -0.82 54.70 35.48
CA ASP A 364 -1.35 54.13 34.24
C ASP A 364 -0.31 53.24 33.54
N CYS A 365 0.96 53.66 33.54
CA CYS A 365 2.04 52.87 32.93
C CYS A 365 2.27 51.54 33.68
N ILE A 366 2.20 51.57 35.01
CA ILE A 366 2.30 50.36 35.87
C ILE A 366 1.09 49.47 35.64
N ALA A 367 -0.10 50.05 35.59
CA ALA A 367 -1.34 49.34 35.37
C ALA A 367 -1.37 48.62 34.01
N VAL A 368 -1.04 49.34 32.93
CA VAL A 368 -0.97 48.79 31.57
C VAL A 368 0.10 47.69 31.48
N GLN A 369 1.26 47.87 32.11
CA GLN A 369 2.28 46.82 32.17
C GLN A 369 1.77 45.55 32.87
N HIS A 370 1.00 45.70 33.94
CA HIS A 370 0.43 44.56 34.66
C HIS A 370 -0.68 43.87 33.86
N VAL A 371 -1.52 44.61 33.15
CA VAL A 371 -2.50 44.05 32.19
C VAL A 371 -1.78 43.22 31.11
N CYS A 372 -0.71 43.77 30.51
CA CYS A 372 0.12 43.03 29.55
C CYS A 372 0.64 41.71 30.15
N ALA A 373 1.17 41.78 31.38
CA ALA A 373 1.71 40.61 32.08
C ALA A 373 0.64 39.54 32.35
N ILE A 374 -0.58 39.91 32.74
CA ILE A 374 -1.69 38.97 32.95
C ILE A 374 -2.07 38.29 31.64
N VAL A 375 -2.26 39.07 30.56
CA VAL A 375 -2.68 38.54 29.26
C VAL A 375 -1.63 37.59 28.66
N SER A 376 -0.35 37.97 28.69
CA SER A 376 0.72 37.14 28.15
C SER A 376 1.01 35.91 29.05
N PHE A 377 0.86 36.03 30.37
CA PHE A 377 0.97 34.90 31.29
C PHE A 377 -0.18 33.91 31.12
N ARG A 378 -1.42 34.39 30.90
CA ARG A 378 -2.58 33.57 30.56
C ARG A 378 -2.31 32.74 29.32
N SER A 379 -1.83 33.39 28.25
CA SER A 379 -1.45 32.73 26.99
C SER A 379 -0.40 31.62 27.22
N ALA A 380 0.70 31.92 27.93
CA ALA A 380 1.74 30.93 28.23
C ALA A 380 1.21 29.76 29.10
N SER A 381 0.27 30.03 30.00
CA SER A 381 -0.32 29.01 30.89
C SER A 381 -1.28 28.08 30.16
N LEU A 382 -2.07 28.62 29.22
CA LEU A 382 -2.96 27.82 28.36
C LEU A 382 -2.17 26.87 27.45
N ILE A 383 -1.09 27.36 26.81
CA ILE A 383 -0.17 26.48 26.04
C ILE A 383 0.47 25.43 26.93
N ALA A 384 0.83 25.79 28.17
CA ALA A 384 1.39 24.81 29.11
C ALA A 384 0.40 23.68 29.42
N ALA A 385 -0.89 23.99 29.57
CA ALA A 385 -1.93 22.99 29.84
C ALA A 385 -2.15 22.05 28.64
N THR A 386 -2.28 22.58 27.43
CA THR A 386 -2.48 21.73 26.23
C THR A 386 -1.23 20.93 25.86
N LEU A 387 -0.04 21.52 25.98
CA LEU A 387 1.22 20.77 25.86
C LEU A 387 1.33 19.68 26.93
N GLY A 388 0.91 19.97 28.17
CA GLY A 388 0.93 19.00 29.25
C GLY A 388 0.11 17.75 28.92
N ALA A 389 -1.04 17.91 28.27
CA ALA A 389 -1.86 16.80 27.82
C ALA A 389 -1.17 15.95 26.72
N ILE A 390 -0.48 16.58 25.76
CA ILE A 390 0.33 15.88 24.75
C ILE A 390 1.47 15.09 25.42
N LEU A 391 2.16 15.69 26.39
CA LEU A 391 3.23 15.01 27.12
C LEU A 391 2.71 13.83 27.94
N LEU A 392 1.55 13.95 28.58
CA LEU A 392 0.91 12.83 29.27
C LEU A 392 0.53 11.71 28.30
N ARG A 393 0.00 12.05 27.12
CA ARG A 393 -0.30 11.09 26.06
C ARG A 393 0.96 10.34 25.59
N LEU A 394 2.06 11.05 25.33
CA LEU A 394 3.35 10.45 24.97
C LEU A 394 3.90 9.52 26.07
N LYS A 395 3.77 9.93 27.34
CA LYS A 395 4.16 9.12 28.50
C LYS A 395 3.38 7.79 28.54
N GLU A 396 2.07 7.86 28.31
CA GLU A 396 1.17 6.70 28.30
C GLU A 396 1.46 5.76 27.13
N ASN A 397 1.66 6.30 25.92
CA ASN A 397 2.00 5.52 24.74
C ASN A 397 3.28 4.69 24.95
N LYS A 398 4.28 5.30 25.60
CA LYS A 398 5.55 4.64 25.92
C LYS A 398 5.49 3.71 27.12
N GLY A 399 4.42 3.77 27.93
CA GLY A 399 4.28 2.99 29.15
C GLY A 399 5.35 3.26 30.21
N VAL A 400 5.90 4.48 30.26
CA VAL A 400 7.02 4.84 31.15
C VAL A 400 6.59 5.65 32.37
N ALA A 401 7.26 5.42 33.51
CA ALA A 401 7.01 6.17 34.74
C ALA A 401 7.42 7.64 34.64
N ARG A 402 8.50 7.95 33.91
CA ARG A 402 8.96 9.31 33.60
C ARG A 402 9.21 9.46 32.11
N LEU A 403 8.71 10.55 31.53
CA LEU A 403 8.91 10.86 30.12
C LEU A 403 10.16 11.72 29.94
N ARG A 404 11.03 11.34 28.99
CA ARG A 404 12.10 12.22 28.49
C ARG A 404 11.85 12.51 27.03
N THR A 405 11.69 13.79 26.69
CA THR A 405 11.36 14.20 25.32
C THR A 405 11.87 15.61 25.02
N THR A 406 12.00 15.92 23.74
CA THR A 406 12.33 17.26 23.24
C THR A 406 11.13 17.84 22.51
N VAL A 407 10.85 19.11 22.78
CA VAL A 407 9.81 19.91 22.13
C VAL A 407 10.49 20.95 21.27
N GLY A 408 10.34 20.82 19.95
CA GLY A 408 10.74 21.84 18.99
C GLY A 408 9.75 22.99 19.00
N ILE A 409 10.22 24.23 19.18
CA ILE A 409 9.37 25.42 19.22
C ILE A 409 9.84 26.46 18.20
N ASP A 410 8.89 27.03 17.46
CA ASP A 410 9.05 28.24 16.68
C ASP A 410 7.90 29.23 16.93
N GLY A 411 8.03 30.46 16.44
CA GLY A 411 7.02 31.49 16.46
C GLY A 411 7.51 32.80 17.06
N SER A 412 7.03 33.91 16.48
CA SER A 412 7.47 35.25 16.82
C SER A 412 7.16 35.65 18.27
N LEU A 413 6.02 35.22 18.83
CA LEU A 413 5.66 35.54 20.21
C LEU A 413 6.62 34.85 21.20
N TYR A 414 6.89 33.56 20.99
CA TYR A 414 7.83 32.82 21.84
C TYR A 414 9.27 33.34 21.73
N LYS A 415 9.74 33.66 20.51
CA LYS A 415 11.10 34.18 20.25
C LYS A 415 11.32 35.59 20.80
N MET A 416 10.36 36.50 20.60
CA MET A 416 10.58 37.93 20.81
C MET A 416 10.11 38.43 22.18
N HIS A 417 9.18 37.74 22.84
CA HIS A 417 8.62 38.21 24.11
C HIS A 417 9.54 37.88 25.30
N PRO A 418 9.97 38.89 26.09
CA PRO A 418 11.07 38.73 27.05
C PRO A 418 10.79 37.75 28.20
N GLN A 419 9.52 37.54 28.55
CA GLN A 419 9.12 36.69 29.68
C GLN A 419 8.40 35.40 29.28
N TYR A 420 8.04 35.22 27.99
CA TYR A 420 7.06 34.22 27.60
C TYR A 420 7.60 32.80 27.73
N ALA A 421 8.77 32.51 27.13
CA ALA A 421 9.42 31.21 27.20
C ALA A 421 9.67 30.78 28.65
N ARG A 422 10.16 31.69 29.51
CA ARG A 422 10.40 31.41 30.93
C ARG A 422 9.13 31.01 31.67
N ARG A 423 8.02 31.73 31.43
CA ARG A 423 6.72 31.46 32.05
C ARG A 423 6.17 30.11 31.58
N LEU A 424 6.15 29.88 30.27
CA LEU A 424 5.71 28.62 29.66
C LEU A 424 6.48 27.42 30.24
N HIS A 425 7.82 27.47 30.21
CA HIS A 425 8.64 26.35 30.71
C HIS A 425 8.42 26.09 32.20
N LYS A 426 8.24 27.14 33.00
CA LYS A 426 7.97 27.00 34.43
C LYS A 426 6.63 26.34 34.68
N THR A 427 5.58 26.75 33.96
CA THR A 427 4.23 26.20 34.13
C THR A 427 4.17 24.75 33.64
N VAL A 428 4.78 24.40 32.50
CA VAL A 428 4.82 23.00 32.01
C VAL A 428 5.47 22.07 33.04
N ARG A 429 6.63 22.46 33.60
CA ARG A 429 7.32 21.63 34.61
C ARG A 429 6.52 21.46 35.90
N ARG A 430 5.64 22.40 36.24
CA ARG A 430 4.74 22.30 37.40
C ARG A 430 3.56 21.38 37.11
N LEU A 431 2.94 21.50 35.94
CA LEU A 431 1.78 20.69 35.55
C LEU A 431 2.13 19.23 35.26
N VAL A 432 3.36 18.97 34.77
CA VAL A 432 3.81 17.62 34.39
C VAL A 432 5.15 17.30 35.07
N PRO A 433 5.17 17.10 36.39
CA PRO A 433 6.41 16.92 37.16
C PRO A 433 7.18 15.64 36.80
N ASP A 434 6.49 14.63 36.26
CA ASP A 434 7.09 13.35 35.84
C ASP A 434 7.73 13.40 34.43
N SER A 435 7.88 14.59 33.84
CA SER A 435 8.38 14.75 32.48
C SER A 435 9.63 15.65 32.44
N ASP A 436 10.74 15.07 31.98
CA ASP A 436 11.99 15.79 31.72
C ASP A 436 11.98 16.33 30.28
N VAL A 437 11.44 17.56 30.14
CA VAL A 437 11.22 18.21 28.84
C VAL A 437 12.37 19.15 28.49
N ARG A 438 12.99 18.93 27.33
CA ARG A 438 13.90 19.88 26.69
C ARG A 438 13.14 20.72 25.68
N PHE A 439 13.26 22.05 25.76
CA PHE A 439 12.72 22.95 24.76
C PHE A 439 13.84 23.37 23.81
N LEU A 440 13.68 23.08 22.52
CA LEU A 440 14.65 23.41 21.48
C LEU A 440 14.05 24.45 20.54
N LEU A 441 14.73 25.58 20.36
CA LEU A 441 14.27 26.64 19.47
C LEU A 441 14.70 26.33 18.04
N SER A 442 13.76 26.39 17.08
CA SER A 442 14.08 26.28 15.66
C SER A 442 14.59 27.63 15.13
N GLU A 443 15.92 27.75 14.96
CA GLU A 443 16.54 28.98 14.45
C GLU A 443 16.22 29.20 12.96
N SER A 444 16.26 28.13 12.17
CA SER A 444 16.02 28.16 10.71
C SER A 444 14.55 28.02 10.30
N GLY A 445 13.64 27.92 11.28
CA GLY A 445 12.20 27.75 11.05
C GLY A 445 11.81 26.36 10.53
N SER A 446 10.62 26.28 9.96
CA SER A 446 9.97 25.05 9.45
C SER A 446 10.60 24.52 8.14
N ALA A 447 11.27 25.40 7.38
CA ALA A 447 11.76 25.07 6.04
C ALA A 447 12.87 24.01 6.00
N LYS A 448 13.78 23.97 6.99
CA LYS A 448 14.80 22.89 7.09
C LYS A 448 14.10 21.53 7.24
N GLY A 449 13.11 21.45 8.13
CA GLY A 449 12.32 20.24 8.35
C GLY A 449 11.48 19.85 7.14
N ALA A 450 10.87 20.80 6.43
CA ALA A 450 10.17 20.52 5.18
C ALA A 450 11.11 19.90 4.14
N ALA A 451 12.34 20.40 4.00
CA ALA A 451 13.34 19.79 3.12
C ALA A 451 13.73 18.36 3.54
N MET A 452 13.78 18.04 4.84
CA MET A 452 14.02 16.66 5.30
C MET A 452 12.85 15.74 4.92
N VAL A 453 11.61 16.20 5.10
CA VAL A 453 10.42 15.42 4.68
C VAL A 453 10.42 15.22 3.16
N THR A 454 10.76 16.25 2.39
CA THR A 454 10.93 16.17 0.94
C THR A 454 12.03 15.18 0.55
N ALA A 455 13.14 15.10 1.28
CA ALA A 455 14.20 14.14 1.00
C ALA A 455 13.71 12.68 1.17
N VAL A 456 12.93 12.40 2.21
CA VAL A 456 12.32 11.08 2.43
C VAL A 456 11.28 10.77 1.36
N ALA A 457 10.38 11.73 1.07
CA ALA A 457 9.36 11.58 0.02
C ALA A 457 10.00 11.29 -1.36
N TYR A 458 11.07 12.02 -1.70
CA TYR A 458 11.82 11.81 -2.94
C TYR A 458 12.44 10.41 -3.01
N ARG A 459 13.04 9.94 -1.91
CA ARG A 459 13.59 8.58 -1.83
C ARG A 459 12.51 7.51 -2.03
N LEU A 460 11.35 7.66 -1.39
CA LEU A 460 10.23 6.70 -1.53
C LEU A 460 9.62 6.71 -2.93
N ALA A 461 9.53 7.89 -3.55
CA ALA A 461 9.07 8.02 -4.93
C ALA A 461 10.03 7.37 -5.92
N ASP A 462 11.35 7.57 -5.75
CA ASP A 462 12.36 6.92 -6.59
C ASP A 462 12.37 5.41 -6.41
N GLN A 463 12.26 4.92 -5.17
CA GLN A 463 12.06 3.49 -4.87
C GLN A 463 10.81 2.93 -5.59
N SER A 464 9.68 3.62 -5.48
CA SER A 464 8.43 3.21 -6.14
C SER A 464 8.59 3.16 -7.67
N ARG A 465 9.25 4.16 -8.26
CA ARG A 465 9.57 4.20 -9.69
C ARG A 465 10.44 3.01 -10.11
N GLN A 466 11.47 2.68 -9.34
CA GLN A 466 12.34 1.53 -9.63
C GLN A 466 11.59 0.19 -9.51
N ILE A 467 10.73 0.03 -8.50
CA ILE A 467 9.86 -1.15 -8.37
C ILE A 467 8.95 -1.28 -9.59
N ILE A 468 8.29 -0.20 -10.02
CA ILE A 468 7.43 -0.20 -11.19
C ILE A 468 8.22 -0.58 -12.44
N GLN A 469 9.41 -0.02 -12.65
CA GLN A 469 10.27 -0.38 -13.78
C GLN A 469 10.65 -1.86 -13.80
N THR A 470 10.94 -2.47 -12.64
CA THR A 470 11.18 -3.91 -12.56
C THR A 470 9.92 -4.72 -12.91
N LEU A 471 8.74 -4.26 -12.52
CA LEU A 471 7.47 -4.94 -12.82
C LEU A 471 6.95 -4.69 -14.24
N GLU A 472 7.37 -3.61 -14.91
CA GLU A 472 7.02 -3.30 -16.30
C GLU A 472 7.52 -4.41 -17.26
N GLU A 473 8.64 -5.07 -16.96
CA GLU A 473 9.13 -6.21 -17.75
C GLU A 473 8.16 -7.41 -17.77
N LEU A 474 7.26 -7.49 -16.80
CA LEU A 474 6.23 -8.55 -16.73
C LEU A 474 4.94 -8.15 -17.46
N GLN A 475 4.78 -6.88 -17.86
CA GLN A 475 3.57 -6.41 -18.52
C GLN A 475 3.63 -6.69 -20.02
N LEU A 476 2.70 -7.52 -20.49
CA LEU A 476 2.59 -7.85 -21.92
C LEU A 476 1.57 -6.94 -22.61
N THR A 477 1.99 -6.32 -23.71
CA THR A 477 1.07 -5.56 -24.57
C THR A 477 0.17 -6.50 -25.38
N THR A 478 -0.91 -5.95 -25.95
CA THR A 478 -1.82 -6.75 -26.78
C THR A 478 -1.13 -7.26 -28.04
N GLU A 479 -0.21 -6.48 -28.60
CA GLU A 479 0.61 -6.85 -29.75
C GLU A 479 1.55 -8.01 -29.42
N GLN A 480 2.19 -7.98 -28.25
CA GLN A 480 3.03 -9.09 -27.78
C GLN A 480 2.18 -10.36 -27.59
N LEU A 481 1.00 -10.26 -26.99
CA LEU A 481 0.10 -11.41 -26.82
C LEU A 481 -0.42 -11.98 -28.15
N LEU A 482 -0.70 -11.14 -29.15
CA LEU A 482 -1.04 -11.60 -30.50
C LEU A 482 0.14 -12.32 -31.16
N GLU A 483 1.37 -11.87 -30.92
CA GLU A 483 2.57 -12.55 -31.40
C GLU A 483 2.79 -13.90 -30.69
N VAL A 484 2.56 -14.00 -29.37
CA VAL A 484 2.54 -15.29 -28.65
C VAL A 484 1.54 -16.25 -29.29
N LYS A 485 0.31 -15.81 -29.51
CA LYS A 485 -0.75 -16.58 -30.17
C LYS A 485 -0.30 -17.07 -31.55
N LYS A 486 0.28 -16.18 -32.36
CA LYS A 486 0.77 -16.52 -33.71
C LYS A 486 1.91 -17.56 -33.65
N ARG A 487 2.89 -17.37 -32.77
CA ARG A 487 4.01 -18.32 -32.58
C ARG A 487 3.50 -19.68 -32.11
N MET A 488 2.53 -19.72 -31.20
CA MET A 488 1.87 -20.96 -30.78
C MET A 488 1.20 -21.67 -31.96
N LYS A 489 0.46 -20.95 -32.84
CA LYS A 489 -0.14 -21.56 -34.04
C LYS A 489 0.91 -22.18 -34.97
N ILE A 490 2.07 -21.54 -35.14
CA ILE A 490 3.19 -22.06 -35.95
C ILE A 490 3.75 -23.34 -35.32
N GLU A 491 4.02 -23.35 -34.01
CA GLU A 491 4.54 -24.54 -33.32
C GLU A 491 3.53 -25.70 -33.34
N ILE A 492 2.23 -25.42 -33.26
CA ILE A 492 1.18 -26.44 -33.46
C ILE A 492 1.29 -27.06 -34.87
N GLN A 493 1.45 -26.23 -35.91
CA GLN A 493 1.60 -26.74 -37.29
C GLN A 493 2.86 -27.58 -37.45
N ASN A 494 3.98 -27.14 -36.86
CA ASN A 494 5.24 -27.88 -36.88
C ASN A 494 5.12 -29.23 -36.16
N GLY A 495 4.38 -29.28 -35.04
CA GLY A 495 4.15 -30.53 -34.32
C GLY A 495 3.21 -31.49 -35.04
N LEU A 496 2.28 -30.99 -35.86
CA LEU A 496 1.38 -31.85 -36.62
C LEU A 496 1.98 -32.41 -37.91
N SER A 497 2.96 -31.70 -38.51
CA SER A 497 3.58 -32.13 -39.76
C SER A 497 4.69 -33.15 -39.56
N LYS A 498 4.64 -34.24 -40.34
CA LYS A 498 5.63 -35.32 -40.34
C LYS A 498 7.03 -34.84 -40.67
N SER A 499 7.15 -33.77 -41.46
CA SER A 499 8.44 -33.21 -41.89
C SER A 499 9.17 -32.42 -40.81
N THR A 500 8.45 -31.89 -39.80
CA THR A 500 9.00 -30.96 -38.79
C THR A 500 8.83 -31.45 -37.35
N GLN A 501 8.00 -32.47 -37.12
CA GLN A 501 7.70 -33.03 -35.80
C GLN A 501 8.92 -33.44 -34.96
N GLU A 502 9.97 -33.98 -35.59
CA GLU A 502 11.18 -34.43 -34.88
C GLU A 502 11.85 -33.27 -34.12
N ILE A 503 11.91 -32.08 -34.76
CA ILE A 503 12.51 -30.86 -34.21
C ILE A 503 11.51 -29.93 -33.52
N ALA A 504 10.20 -30.18 -33.65
CA ALA A 504 9.15 -29.37 -33.03
C ALA A 504 9.25 -29.43 -31.50
N THR A 505 9.00 -28.29 -30.84
CA THR A 505 9.00 -28.22 -29.38
C THR A 505 7.64 -28.60 -28.79
N VAL A 506 6.56 -28.09 -29.39
CA VAL A 506 5.19 -28.51 -29.10
C VAL A 506 4.92 -29.80 -29.87
N LYS A 507 4.81 -30.92 -29.16
CA LYS A 507 4.86 -32.27 -29.77
C LYS A 507 3.56 -32.74 -30.39
N MET A 508 2.40 -32.16 -30.07
CA MET A 508 1.14 -32.51 -30.73
C MET A 508 0.90 -34.04 -30.84
N LEU A 509 1.00 -34.72 -29.70
CA LEU A 509 0.99 -36.18 -29.59
C LEU A 509 -0.43 -36.74 -29.85
N PRO A 510 -0.59 -37.69 -30.80
CA PRO A 510 -1.86 -38.37 -31.03
C PRO A 510 -2.26 -39.23 -29.81
N THR A 511 -3.53 -39.15 -29.41
CA THR A 511 -4.03 -39.84 -28.19
C THR A 511 -4.83 -41.11 -28.50
N PHE A 512 -5.14 -41.36 -29.78
CA PHE A 512 -6.03 -42.42 -30.25
C PHE A 512 -7.49 -42.30 -29.76
N VAL A 513 -7.87 -41.19 -29.12
CA VAL A 513 -9.27 -40.88 -28.80
C VAL A 513 -9.91 -40.15 -29.98
N GLN A 514 -10.76 -40.85 -30.75
CA GLN A 514 -11.30 -40.35 -32.02
C GLN A 514 -12.63 -39.58 -31.90
N SER A 515 -13.32 -39.70 -30.77
CA SER A 515 -14.58 -38.99 -30.54
C SER A 515 -14.76 -38.65 -29.07
N THR A 516 -15.54 -37.59 -28.81
CA THR A 516 -16.09 -37.30 -27.48
C THR A 516 -17.16 -38.32 -27.09
N PRO A 517 -17.57 -38.36 -25.81
CA PRO A 517 -18.62 -39.28 -25.37
C PRO A 517 -19.94 -39.03 -26.13
N ASP A 518 -20.63 -40.10 -26.52
CA ASP A 518 -21.91 -40.05 -27.22
C ASP A 518 -23.12 -40.39 -26.32
N GLY A 519 -22.84 -40.88 -25.11
CA GLY A 519 -23.81 -41.25 -24.08
C GLY A 519 -24.32 -42.68 -24.16
N SER A 520 -23.76 -43.52 -25.03
CA SER A 520 -23.97 -44.96 -25.02
C SER A 520 -23.03 -45.70 -24.07
N GLU A 521 -22.03 -45.02 -23.50
CA GLU A 521 -21.05 -45.59 -22.57
C GLU A 521 -21.74 -46.19 -21.34
N ASN A 522 -21.42 -47.45 -21.01
CA ASN A 522 -22.03 -48.18 -19.91
C ASN A 522 -21.09 -49.27 -19.40
N GLY A 523 -20.91 -49.34 -18.08
CA GLY A 523 -20.08 -50.36 -17.44
C GLY A 523 -19.50 -49.90 -16.11
N ASP A 524 -18.69 -50.76 -15.50
CA ASP A 524 -17.93 -50.47 -14.28
C ASP A 524 -16.45 -50.47 -14.64
N PHE A 525 -15.78 -49.35 -14.37
CA PHE A 525 -14.42 -49.09 -14.82
C PHE A 525 -13.54 -48.67 -13.64
N LEU A 526 -12.29 -49.14 -13.64
CA LEU A 526 -11.26 -48.54 -12.80
C LEU A 526 -10.58 -47.39 -13.55
N ALA A 527 -10.23 -46.34 -12.81
CA ALA A 527 -9.36 -45.29 -13.33
C ALA A 527 -8.21 -45.04 -12.36
N LEU A 528 -7.01 -44.84 -12.91
CA LEU A 528 -5.84 -44.39 -12.16
C LEU A 528 -5.55 -42.95 -12.57
N ASP A 529 -5.20 -42.09 -11.62
CA ASP A 529 -4.82 -40.71 -11.89
C ASP A 529 -3.48 -40.38 -11.23
N LEU A 530 -2.45 -40.37 -12.07
CA LEU A 530 -1.06 -40.12 -11.70
C LEU A 530 -0.52 -38.91 -12.46
N GLY A 531 -0.31 -37.80 -11.74
CA GLY A 531 0.25 -36.59 -12.33
C GLY A 531 0.91 -35.61 -11.38
N GLY A 532 0.83 -35.87 -10.07
CA GLY A 532 1.44 -35.09 -8.98
C GLY A 532 1.71 -35.98 -7.76
N THR A 533 1.86 -35.39 -6.58
CA THR A 533 2.12 -36.13 -5.32
C THR A 533 0.91 -36.92 -4.80
N ASN A 534 -0.31 -36.53 -5.20
CA ASN A 534 -1.54 -37.22 -4.85
C ASN A 534 -1.94 -38.17 -5.99
N PHE A 535 -1.70 -39.46 -5.81
CA PHE A 535 -2.16 -40.50 -6.71
C PHE A 535 -3.59 -40.91 -6.34
N ARG A 536 -4.47 -41.09 -7.32
CA ARG A 536 -5.86 -41.51 -7.05
C ARG A 536 -6.18 -42.80 -7.77
N VAL A 537 -6.86 -43.70 -7.06
CA VAL A 537 -7.50 -44.87 -7.64
C VAL A 537 -9.01 -44.67 -7.54
N LEU A 538 -9.71 -44.85 -8.66
CA LEU A 538 -11.14 -44.59 -8.78
C LEU A 538 -11.87 -45.83 -9.30
N LEU A 539 -13.08 -46.03 -8.79
CA LEU A 539 -14.12 -46.84 -9.42
C LEU A 539 -15.17 -45.90 -9.99
N VAL A 540 -15.47 -46.06 -11.28
CA VAL A 540 -16.47 -45.27 -11.99
C VAL A 540 -17.52 -46.21 -12.57
N LYS A 541 -18.77 -46.10 -12.11
CA LYS A 541 -19.90 -46.85 -12.65
C LYS A 541 -20.72 -45.95 -13.55
N ILE A 542 -20.70 -46.24 -14.84
CA ILE A 542 -21.43 -45.49 -15.86
C ILE A 542 -22.65 -46.31 -16.26
N ARG A 543 -23.83 -45.68 -16.27
CA ARG A 543 -25.07 -46.31 -16.73
C ARG A 543 -25.68 -45.49 -17.86
N SER A 544 -25.86 -46.13 -19.02
CA SER A 544 -26.59 -45.55 -20.16
C SER A 544 -28.08 -45.92 -20.06
N GLY A 545 -28.96 -45.02 -20.54
CA GLY A 545 -30.42 -45.21 -20.46
C GLY A 545 -31.21 -43.90 -20.41
N LYS A 546 -32.51 -43.97 -20.04
CA LYS A 546 -33.40 -42.78 -19.94
C LYS A 546 -32.91 -41.71 -18.96
N ARG A 547 -32.10 -42.12 -17.96
CA ARG A 547 -31.35 -41.23 -17.07
C ARG A 547 -29.90 -41.69 -17.11
N ARG A 548 -29.03 -40.82 -17.60
CA ARG A 548 -27.57 -41.00 -17.53
C ARG A 548 -27.14 -40.78 -16.09
N THR A 549 -26.42 -41.74 -15.52
CA THR A 549 -25.88 -41.63 -14.15
C THR A 549 -24.44 -42.10 -14.11
N VAL A 550 -23.60 -41.36 -13.40
CA VAL A 550 -22.22 -41.71 -13.11
C VAL A 550 -22.05 -41.74 -11.59
N GLU A 551 -21.67 -42.89 -11.04
CA GLU A 551 -21.30 -43.04 -9.64
C GLU A 551 -19.77 -43.18 -9.56
N MET A 552 -19.13 -42.39 -8.69
CA MET A 552 -17.68 -42.40 -8.52
C MET A 552 -17.31 -42.63 -7.06
N ASN A 553 -16.41 -43.57 -6.83
CA ASN A 553 -15.71 -43.74 -5.56
C ASN A 553 -14.22 -43.61 -5.81
N ASN A 554 -13.50 -42.88 -4.97
CA ASN A 554 -12.05 -42.74 -5.10
C ASN A 554 -11.35 -42.81 -3.75
N LYS A 555 -10.06 -43.12 -3.79
CA LYS A 555 -9.16 -43.03 -2.63
C LYS A 555 -7.84 -42.39 -3.08
N ILE A 556 -7.34 -41.48 -2.25
CA ILE A 556 -6.08 -40.76 -2.49
C ILE A 556 -4.96 -41.49 -1.76
N TYR A 557 -3.84 -41.66 -2.46
CA TYR A 557 -2.62 -42.25 -1.96
C TYR A 557 -1.46 -41.27 -2.15
N ALA A 558 -0.61 -41.15 -1.14
CA ALA A 558 0.62 -40.39 -1.27
C ALA A 558 1.68 -41.24 -1.98
N ILE A 559 2.47 -40.62 -2.86
CA ILE A 559 3.70 -41.21 -3.38
C ILE A 559 4.88 -40.53 -2.67
N PRO A 560 5.66 -41.27 -1.87
CA PRO A 560 6.85 -40.72 -1.21
C PRO A 560 7.86 -40.19 -2.24
N MET A 561 8.59 -39.12 -1.89
CA MET A 561 9.60 -38.53 -2.79
C MET A 561 10.69 -39.54 -3.18
N GLU A 562 11.05 -40.43 -2.25
CA GLU A 562 11.99 -41.54 -2.46
C GLU A 562 11.52 -42.49 -3.57
N VAL A 563 10.21 -42.69 -3.72
CA VAL A 563 9.60 -43.52 -4.77
C VAL A 563 9.48 -42.72 -6.08
N MET A 564 9.10 -41.43 -6.01
CA MET A 564 9.01 -40.57 -7.20
C MET A 564 10.35 -40.40 -7.93
N GLN A 565 11.46 -40.52 -7.20
CA GLN A 565 12.84 -40.38 -7.70
C GLN A 565 13.65 -41.68 -7.57
N GLY A 566 13.00 -42.79 -7.25
CA GLY A 566 13.60 -44.11 -7.10
C GLY A 566 13.72 -44.84 -8.43
N THR A 567 13.46 -46.16 -8.43
CA THR A 567 13.41 -46.96 -9.66
C THR A 567 11.99 -47.05 -10.21
N GLY A 568 11.86 -47.31 -11.52
CA GLY A 568 10.57 -47.57 -12.14
C GLY A 568 9.85 -48.76 -11.52
N GLU A 569 10.58 -49.83 -11.21
CA GLU A 569 10.02 -51.01 -10.54
C GLU A 569 9.34 -50.65 -9.21
N GLU A 570 10.03 -49.90 -8.33
CA GLU A 570 9.48 -49.43 -7.05
C GLU A 570 8.26 -48.53 -7.23
N LEU A 571 8.27 -47.64 -8.21
CA LEU A 571 7.14 -46.75 -8.50
C LEU A 571 5.90 -47.53 -8.90
N PHE A 572 6.02 -48.45 -9.86
CA PHE A 572 4.88 -49.23 -10.34
C PHE A 572 4.43 -50.28 -9.32
N ASP A 573 5.32 -50.84 -8.51
CA ASP A 573 4.96 -51.71 -7.39
C ASP A 573 4.15 -50.96 -6.33
N HIS A 574 4.53 -49.71 -6.01
CA HIS A 574 3.75 -48.84 -5.12
C HIS A 574 2.36 -48.52 -5.69
N ILE A 575 2.26 -48.22 -6.99
CA ILE A 575 0.98 -48.01 -7.67
C ILE A 575 0.08 -49.24 -7.55
N VAL A 576 0.62 -50.43 -7.85
CA VAL A 576 -0.11 -51.69 -7.73
C VAL A 576 -0.48 -51.97 -6.27
N GLN A 577 0.38 -51.64 -5.30
CA GLN A 577 0.07 -51.67 -3.86
C GLN A 577 -1.22 -50.91 -3.54
N CYS A 578 -1.29 -49.66 -3.99
CA CYS A 578 -2.45 -48.79 -3.81
C CYS A 578 -3.71 -49.33 -4.50
N ILE A 579 -3.57 -49.94 -5.69
CA ILE A 579 -4.69 -50.55 -6.41
C ILE A 579 -5.29 -51.71 -5.62
N SER A 580 -4.48 -52.63 -5.10
CA SER A 580 -5.01 -53.73 -4.27
C SER A 580 -5.73 -53.23 -3.03
N ASP A 581 -5.15 -52.25 -2.32
CA ASP A 581 -5.78 -51.69 -1.13
C ASP A 581 -7.15 -51.06 -1.46
N PHE A 582 -7.25 -50.42 -2.64
CA PHE A 582 -8.52 -49.89 -3.12
C PHE A 582 -9.52 -50.98 -3.50
N LEU A 583 -9.09 -52.05 -4.16
CA LEU A 583 -9.94 -53.18 -4.53
C LEU A 583 -10.45 -53.93 -3.31
N ASP A 584 -9.63 -54.09 -2.27
CA ASP A 584 -10.03 -54.64 -0.97
C ASP A 584 -11.05 -53.73 -0.29
N TYR A 585 -10.81 -52.41 -0.28
CA TYR A 585 -11.74 -51.40 0.26
C TYR A 585 -13.11 -51.43 -0.44
N MET A 586 -13.15 -51.61 -1.75
CA MET A 586 -14.38 -51.69 -2.53
C MET A 586 -15.02 -53.09 -2.55
N GLY A 587 -14.34 -54.12 -2.04
CA GLY A 587 -14.82 -55.50 -2.02
C GLY A 587 -14.86 -56.17 -3.40
N MET A 588 -13.94 -55.82 -4.31
CA MET A 588 -13.97 -56.25 -5.73
C MET A 588 -12.68 -56.92 -6.23
N LYS A 589 -11.84 -57.43 -5.33
CA LYS A 589 -10.54 -58.02 -5.67
C LYS A 589 -10.61 -59.24 -6.62
N ASN A 590 -11.75 -59.93 -6.67
CA ASN A 590 -11.97 -61.10 -7.53
C ASN A 590 -12.57 -60.77 -8.91
N THR A 591 -12.80 -59.49 -9.24
CA THR A 591 -13.42 -59.07 -10.50
C THR A 591 -12.37 -58.50 -11.43
N ARG A 592 -12.27 -59.05 -12.64
CA ARG A 592 -11.42 -58.47 -13.69
C ARG A 592 -12.10 -57.24 -14.29
N LEU A 593 -11.67 -56.06 -13.88
CA LEU A 593 -12.24 -54.78 -14.32
C LEU A 593 -11.40 -54.14 -15.43
N PRO A 594 -12.04 -53.49 -16.42
CA PRO A 594 -11.34 -52.64 -17.37
C PRO A 594 -10.81 -51.38 -16.67
N LEU A 595 -9.58 -51.00 -17.00
CA LEU A 595 -8.83 -49.93 -16.37
C LEU A 595 -8.37 -48.88 -17.40
N GLY A 596 -8.67 -47.62 -17.10
CA GLY A 596 -8.08 -46.45 -17.74
C GLY A 596 -6.97 -45.85 -16.89
N PHE A 597 -5.81 -45.65 -17.48
CA PHE A 597 -4.65 -45.09 -16.78
C PHE A 597 -4.42 -43.64 -17.20
N THR A 598 -4.89 -42.68 -16.40
CA THR A 598 -4.49 -41.29 -16.54
C THR A 598 -3.05 -41.10 -16.05
N PHE A 599 -2.16 -40.82 -16.99
CA PHE A 599 -0.74 -40.63 -16.79
C PHE A 599 -0.34 -39.27 -17.36
N SER A 600 -0.19 -38.28 -16.49
CA SER A 600 -0.02 -36.86 -16.86
C SER A 600 1.40 -36.48 -17.27
N PHE A 601 2.00 -37.26 -18.16
CA PHE A 601 3.34 -37.01 -18.69
C PHE A 601 3.35 -37.18 -20.22
N PRO A 602 4.34 -36.60 -20.91
CA PRO A 602 4.49 -36.77 -22.35
C PRO A 602 4.68 -38.25 -22.72
N CYS A 603 3.69 -38.85 -23.37
CA CYS A 603 3.75 -40.24 -23.86
C CYS A 603 3.58 -40.29 -25.37
N GLN A 604 4.52 -40.95 -26.05
CA GLN A 604 4.35 -41.30 -27.45
C GLN A 604 3.48 -42.56 -27.53
N GLN A 605 2.21 -42.37 -27.89
CA GLN A 605 1.27 -43.48 -28.03
C GLN A 605 1.39 -44.13 -29.41
N THR A 606 1.29 -45.45 -29.44
CA THR A 606 1.15 -46.24 -30.69
C THR A 606 -0.25 -46.86 -30.84
N SER A 607 -0.97 -46.98 -29.71
CA SER A 607 -2.37 -47.39 -29.63
C SER A 607 -2.99 -46.74 -28.40
N LEU A 608 -4.30 -46.94 -28.20
CA LEU A 608 -4.99 -46.45 -27.00
C LEU A 608 -4.40 -47.07 -25.71
N ASP A 609 -3.87 -48.30 -25.78
CA ASP A 609 -3.39 -49.08 -24.63
C ASP A 609 -1.86 -49.29 -24.58
N ALA A 610 -1.09 -48.49 -25.31
CA ALA A 610 0.36 -48.50 -25.28
C ALA A 610 0.91 -47.08 -25.41
N GLY A 611 1.87 -46.73 -24.53
CA GLY A 611 2.43 -45.38 -24.48
C GLY A 611 3.83 -45.38 -23.92
N VAL A 612 4.80 -44.97 -24.76
CA VAL A 612 6.20 -44.85 -24.36
C VAL A 612 6.40 -43.50 -23.68
N LEU A 613 6.91 -43.49 -22.44
CA LEU A 613 7.24 -42.24 -21.76
C LEU A 613 8.39 -41.53 -22.50
N VAL A 614 8.15 -40.31 -22.96
CA VAL A 614 9.15 -39.52 -23.70
C VAL A 614 10.16 -38.90 -22.75
N THR A 615 9.68 -38.21 -21.72
CA THR A 615 10.52 -37.64 -20.67
C THR A 615 9.69 -37.31 -19.44
N TRP A 616 10.32 -37.40 -18.27
CA TRP A 616 9.73 -36.93 -17.03
C TRP A 616 9.61 -35.41 -16.99
N THR A 617 8.52 -34.94 -16.38
CA THR A 617 8.27 -33.52 -16.12
C THR A 617 7.89 -33.32 -14.65
N LYS A 618 7.74 -32.07 -14.23
CA LYS A 618 7.34 -31.69 -12.87
C LYS A 618 8.40 -32.14 -11.83
N GLY A 619 8.06 -33.08 -10.95
CA GLY A 619 8.92 -33.56 -9.85
C GLY A 619 9.30 -35.05 -9.90
N PHE A 620 8.91 -35.78 -10.96
CA PHE A 620 9.22 -37.20 -11.11
C PHE A 620 10.58 -37.40 -11.78
N LYS A 621 11.28 -38.47 -11.40
CA LYS A 621 12.58 -38.85 -11.99
C LYS A 621 12.91 -40.33 -11.80
N ALA A 622 11.90 -41.20 -11.73
CA ALA A 622 12.13 -42.62 -11.56
C ALA A 622 12.95 -43.19 -12.72
N THR A 623 14.00 -43.98 -12.42
CA THR A 623 14.87 -44.59 -13.45
C THR A 623 14.14 -45.68 -14.22
N ASP A 624 14.66 -46.06 -15.39
CA ASP A 624 14.15 -47.20 -16.17
C ASP A 624 12.66 -47.06 -16.57
N CYS A 625 12.20 -45.81 -16.72
CA CYS A 625 10.86 -45.46 -17.17
C CYS A 625 10.87 -44.72 -18.52
N GLU A 626 11.79 -43.76 -18.72
CA GLU A 626 11.88 -43.00 -19.96
C GLU A 626 12.32 -43.93 -21.11
N GLY A 627 11.59 -43.93 -22.22
CA GLY A 627 11.79 -44.84 -23.34
C GLY A 627 11.06 -46.19 -23.21
N GLU A 628 10.41 -46.47 -22.09
CA GLU A 628 9.66 -47.70 -21.85
C GLU A 628 8.14 -47.49 -21.96
N ASP A 629 7.41 -48.57 -22.33
CA ASP A 629 5.94 -48.56 -22.35
C ASP A 629 5.39 -48.66 -20.92
N VAL A 630 4.77 -47.58 -20.45
CA VAL A 630 4.27 -47.49 -19.07
C VAL A 630 3.10 -48.42 -18.80
N VAL A 631 2.36 -48.82 -19.83
CA VAL A 631 1.33 -49.86 -19.71
C VAL A 631 1.98 -51.23 -19.52
N GLY A 632 3.08 -51.49 -20.23
CA GLY A 632 3.95 -52.64 -20.01
C GLY A 632 4.46 -52.72 -18.57
N LEU A 633 5.04 -51.62 -18.07
CA LEU A 633 5.54 -51.53 -16.69
C LEU A 633 4.44 -51.79 -15.65
N LEU A 634 3.24 -51.23 -15.85
CA LEU A 634 2.09 -51.49 -14.98
C LEU A 634 1.65 -52.96 -15.04
N ARG A 635 1.58 -53.55 -16.23
CA ARG A 635 1.23 -54.98 -16.43
C ARG A 635 2.27 -55.90 -15.80
N ASP A 636 3.55 -55.56 -15.84
CA ASP A 636 4.62 -56.31 -15.18
C ASP A 636 4.48 -56.25 -13.65
N ALA A 637 4.19 -55.07 -13.09
CA ALA A 637 3.96 -54.89 -11.66
C ALA A 637 2.73 -55.67 -11.15
N ILE A 638 1.64 -55.68 -11.92
CA ILE A 638 0.45 -56.49 -11.60
C ILE A 638 0.82 -57.99 -11.60
N ARG A 639 1.59 -58.44 -12.60
CA ARG A 639 2.06 -59.84 -12.70
C ARG A 639 2.99 -60.23 -11.56
N ARG A 640 3.94 -59.37 -11.15
CA ARG A 640 4.84 -59.63 -10.02
C ARG A 640 4.10 -59.91 -8.72
N ARG A 641 2.92 -59.32 -8.54
CA ARG A 641 2.17 -59.39 -7.29
C ARG A 641 1.26 -60.61 -7.17
N GLU A 642 0.79 -61.18 -8.29
CA GLU A 642 -0.06 -62.39 -8.35
C GLU A 642 -1.34 -62.36 -7.45
N GLU A 643 -1.83 -61.18 -7.04
CA GLU A 643 -3.00 -61.05 -6.14
C GLU A 643 -4.33 -60.81 -6.86
N PHE A 644 -4.31 -60.18 -8.03
CA PHE A 644 -5.50 -59.79 -8.82
C PHE A 644 -5.12 -59.60 -10.30
N ASP A 645 -6.11 -59.53 -11.18
CA ASP A 645 -5.91 -59.29 -12.63
C ASP A 645 -6.78 -58.13 -13.13
N LEU A 646 -6.25 -57.31 -14.03
CA LEU A 646 -6.92 -56.13 -14.60
C LEU A 646 -6.72 -56.06 -16.11
N ASP A 647 -7.72 -55.55 -16.83
CA ASP A 647 -7.60 -55.26 -18.26
C ASP A 647 -7.24 -53.78 -18.43
N VAL A 648 -5.97 -53.46 -18.66
CA VAL A 648 -5.56 -52.08 -18.98
C VAL A 648 -5.93 -51.78 -20.43
N VAL A 649 -6.99 -50.98 -20.61
CA VAL A 649 -7.63 -50.71 -21.91
C VAL A 649 -7.14 -49.40 -22.52
N ALA A 650 -6.75 -48.43 -21.69
CA ALA A 650 -6.35 -47.12 -22.16
C ALA A 650 -5.27 -46.49 -21.28
N ILE A 651 -4.33 -45.78 -21.90
CA ILE A 651 -3.50 -44.76 -21.28
C ILE A 651 -3.95 -43.38 -21.79
N VAL A 652 -4.07 -42.42 -20.88
CA VAL A 652 -4.72 -41.13 -21.12
C VAL A 652 -3.92 -40.01 -20.48
N ASN A 653 -3.78 -38.85 -21.14
CA ASN A 653 -3.25 -37.65 -20.49
C ASN A 653 -4.35 -36.92 -19.69
N ASP A 654 -4.02 -36.26 -18.59
CA ASP A 654 -5.00 -35.57 -17.75
C ASP A 654 -5.79 -34.49 -18.49
N THR A 655 -5.17 -33.78 -19.45
CA THR A 655 -5.88 -32.84 -20.33
C THR A 655 -7.02 -33.51 -21.09
N VAL A 656 -6.76 -34.69 -21.67
CA VAL A 656 -7.72 -35.48 -22.44
C VAL A 656 -8.82 -36.03 -21.53
N GLY A 657 -8.45 -36.56 -20.36
CA GLY A 657 -9.42 -36.99 -19.36
C GLY A 657 -10.32 -35.84 -18.89
N THR A 658 -9.77 -34.64 -18.74
CA THR A 658 -10.53 -33.43 -18.35
C THR A 658 -11.49 -33.02 -19.46
N MET A 659 -11.02 -32.97 -20.71
CA MET A 659 -11.86 -32.69 -21.87
C MET A 659 -13.04 -33.67 -21.96
N MET A 660 -12.77 -34.97 -21.83
CA MET A 660 -13.79 -36.02 -21.94
C MET A 660 -14.77 -35.98 -20.77
N THR A 661 -14.32 -35.61 -19.57
CA THR A 661 -15.18 -35.41 -18.40
C THR A 661 -16.22 -34.32 -18.67
N CYS A 662 -15.78 -33.18 -19.19
CA CYS A 662 -16.65 -32.05 -19.51
C CYS A 662 -17.53 -32.33 -20.74
N ALA A 663 -16.98 -33.01 -21.76
CA ALA A 663 -17.71 -33.37 -22.97
C ALA A 663 -18.85 -34.36 -22.75
N TYR A 664 -18.83 -35.10 -21.65
CA TYR A 664 -19.95 -35.96 -21.25
C TYR A 664 -21.24 -35.18 -20.98
N GLU A 665 -21.11 -33.96 -20.47
CA GLU A 665 -22.24 -33.09 -20.10
C GLU A 665 -22.46 -31.97 -21.13
N GLU A 666 -21.38 -31.47 -21.72
CA GLU A 666 -21.39 -30.35 -22.65
C GLU A 666 -20.87 -30.78 -24.03
N PRO A 667 -21.73 -31.04 -25.03
CA PRO A 667 -21.33 -31.53 -26.35
C PRO A 667 -20.41 -30.59 -27.13
N THR A 668 -20.40 -29.29 -26.78
CA THR A 668 -19.49 -28.30 -27.39
C THR A 668 -18.06 -28.38 -26.85
N CYS A 669 -17.79 -29.24 -25.86
CA CYS A 669 -16.47 -29.36 -25.25
C CYS A 669 -15.52 -30.18 -26.12
N GLU A 670 -14.57 -29.48 -26.75
CA GLU A 670 -13.59 -30.07 -27.67
C GLU A 670 -12.15 -29.70 -27.33
N VAL A 671 -11.95 -29.08 -26.16
CA VAL A 671 -10.65 -28.64 -25.65
C VAL A 671 -10.54 -29.00 -24.17
N GLY A 672 -9.38 -29.51 -23.76
CA GLY A 672 -9.00 -29.74 -22.38
C GLY A 672 -7.86 -28.83 -21.97
N LEU A 673 -7.92 -28.28 -20.76
CA LEU A 673 -6.89 -27.41 -20.20
C LEU A 673 -6.55 -27.84 -18.77
N ILE A 674 -5.26 -27.94 -18.49
CA ILE A 674 -4.72 -28.07 -17.14
C ILE A 674 -3.94 -26.80 -16.80
N ALA A 675 -4.28 -26.18 -15.67
CA ALA A 675 -3.56 -25.06 -15.06
C ALA A 675 -3.45 -25.28 -13.55
N GLY A 676 -2.47 -26.10 -13.16
CA GLY A 676 -2.22 -26.56 -11.79
C GLY A 676 -0.74 -26.54 -11.45
N THR A 677 -0.18 -27.66 -10.98
CA THR A 677 1.28 -27.80 -10.77
C THR A 677 2.05 -27.58 -12.07
N GLY A 678 1.58 -28.20 -13.17
CA GLY A 678 2.01 -27.91 -14.54
C GLY A 678 0.92 -27.22 -15.35
N SER A 679 1.18 -26.98 -16.63
CA SER A 679 0.18 -26.50 -17.57
C SER A 679 0.28 -27.22 -18.90
N ASN A 680 -0.85 -27.75 -19.37
CA ASN A 680 -0.96 -28.43 -20.65
C ASN A 680 -2.36 -28.23 -21.27
N ALA A 681 -2.51 -28.47 -22.56
CA ALA A 681 -3.80 -28.49 -23.24
C ALA A 681 -3.90 -29.62 -24.28
N CYS A 682 -5.13 -30.00 -24.59
CA CYS A 682 -5.47 -30.90 -25.69
C CYS A 682 -6.69 -30.37 -26.44
N TYR A 683 -6.89 -30.82 -27.68
CA TYR A 683 -8.11 -30.52 -28.43
C TYR A 683 -8.41 -31.55 -29.51
N MET A 684 -9.63 -31.55 -30.04
CA MET A 684 -10.04 -32.36 -31.20
C MET A 684 -9.50 -31.77 -32.51
N GLU A 685 -8.55 -32.45 -33.13
CA GLU A 685 -7.97 -32.11 -34.43
C GLU A 685 -8.58 -32.96 -35.56
N GLU A 686 -8.60 -32.43 -36.77
CA GLU A 686 -9.05 -33.14 -37.97
C GLU A 686 -7.97 -34.15 -38.41
N MET A 687 -8.34 -35.41 -38.70
CA MET A 687 -7.39 -36.47 -39.04
C MET A 687 -6.46 -36.12 -40.20
N LYS A 688 -7.00 -35.46 -41.25
CA LYS A 688 -6.24 -34.93 -42.39
C LYS A 688 -5.06 -34.01 -42.03
N ASN A 689 -5.06 -33.42 -40.83
CA ASN A 689 -4.00 -32.52 -40.36
C ASN A 689 -2.94 -33.27 -39.54
N ILE A 690 -3.19 -34.52 -39.13
CA ILE A 690 -2.30 -35.32 -38.28
C ILE A 690 -1.45 -36.23 -39.17
N GLU A 691 -0.39 -35.70 -39.76
CA GLU A 691 0.45 -36.43 -40.75
C GLU A 691 1.22 -37.62 -40.15
N MET A 692 1.22 -37.76 -38.82
CA MET A 692 1.89 -38.84 -38.09
C MET A 692 1.09 -40.15 -38.04
N ILE A 693 -0.22 -40.10 -38.28
CA ILE A 693 -1.11 -41.26 -38.27
C ILE A 693 -1.68 -41.44 -39.68
N GLU A 694 -1.75 -42.69 -40.15
CA GLU A 694 -2.38 -42.98 -41.44
C GLU A 694 -3.91 -42.85 -41.34
N GLY A 695 -4.51 -42.10 -42.27
CA GLY A 695 -5.95 -41.92 -42.40
C GLY A 695 -6.37 -40.45 -42.35
N ASP A 696 -7.26 -40.05 -43.28
CA ASP A 696 -7.69 -38.65 -43.42
C ASP A 696 -9.13 -38.42 -42.90
N GLU A 697 -9.85 -39.48 -42.56
CA GLU A 697 -11.26 -39.43 -42.16
C GLU A 697 -11.44 -39.34 -40.63
N GLY A 698 -12.35 -38.46 -40.20
CA GLY A 698 -12.71 -38.29 -38.80
C GLY A 698 -11.80 -37.30 -38.06
N ARG A 699 -11.75 -37.45 -36.73
CA ARG A 699 -11.03 -36.55 -35.83
C ARG A 699 -10.26 -37.36 -34.79
N MET A 700 -9.28 -36.73 -34.16
CA MET A 700 -8.57 -37.32 -33.03
C MET A 700 -8.20 -36.23 -32.03
N CYS A 701 -8.31 -36.54 -30.74
CA CYS A 701 -7.79 -35.67 -29.70
C CYS A 701 -6.26 -35.68 -29.75
N VAL A 702 -5.66 -34.50 -29.73
CA VAL A 702 -4.22 -34.31 -29.73
C VAL A 702 -3.80 -33.70 -28.40
N ASN A 703 -2.86 -34.35 -27.72
CA ASN A 703 -2.19 -33.81 -26.55
C ASN A 703 -1.06 -32.89 -27.01
N MET A 704 -1.14 -31.60 -26.72
CA MET A 704 -0.19 -30.63 -27.28
C MET A 704 1.21 -30.76 -26.67
N GLU A 705 1.29 -31.10 -25.38
CA GLU A 705 2.49 -30.91 -24.55
C GLU A 705 3.04 -29.49 -24.70
N TRP A 706 2.13 -28.50 -24.59
CA TRP A 706 2.43 -27.10 -24.90
C TRP A 706 3.42 -26.45 -23.92
N GLY A 707 3.77 -27.13 -22.83
CA GLY A 707 4.65 -26.62 -21.80
C GLY A 707 6.06 -26.36 -22.32
N ALA A 708 6.48 -27.14 -23.31
CA ALA A 708 7.75 -27.03 -24.03
C ALA A 708 7.80 -25.87 -25.05
N PHE A 709 6.70 -25.14 -25.25
CA PHE A 709 6.70 -23.97 -26.12
C PHE A 709 7.77 -22.96 -25.66
N GLY A 710 8.57 -22.47 -26.59
CA GLY A 710 9.70 -21.56 -26.30
C GLY A 710 11.02 -22.25 -25.96
N ASP A 711 11.09 -23.58 -25.86
CA ASP A 711 12.34 -24.33 -25.64
C ASP A 711 13.35 -24.14 -26.79
N ASN A 712 12.87 -23.81 -27.99
CA ASN A 712 13.69 -23.44 -29.16
C ASN A 712 14.09 -21.95 -29.18
N GLY A 713 13.77 -21.20 -28.13
CA GLY A 713 14.07 -19.77 -27.99
C GLY A 713 13.03 -18.82 -28.59
N CYS A 714 11.92 -19.32 -29.15
CA CYS A 714 10.90 -18.46 -29.76
C CYS A 714 10.12 -17.58 -28.76
N LEU A 715 10.39 -17.67 -27.46
CA LEU A 715 9.84 -16.79 -26.41
C LEU A 715 10.93 -16.02 -25.65
N ASP A 716 12.20 -16.07 -26.06
CA ASP A 716 13.30 -15.48 -25.29
C ASP A 716 13.24 -13.94 -25.21
N ASP A 717 12.52 -13.30 -26.14
CA ASP A 717 12.20 -11.86 -26.14
C ASP A 717 11.14 -11.46 -25.10
N MET A 718 10.37 -12.42 -24.57
CA MET A 718 9.33 -12.20 -23.57
C MET A 718 9.70 -12.75 -22.18
N ARG A 719 10.84 -13.44 -22.08
CA ARG A 719 11.39 -13.96 -20.82
C ARG A 719 12.22 -12.90 -20.11
N THR A 720 11.94 -12.72 -18.83
CA THR A 720 12.71 -11.84 -17.94
C THR A 720 13.95 -12.53 -17.39
N GLU A 721 14.81 -11.79 -16.71
CA GLU A 721 15.93 -12.36 -15.94
C GLU A 721 15.45 -13.34 -14.85
N TYR A 722 14.26 -13.10 -14.28
CA TYR A 722 13.67 -13.96 -13.25
C TYR A 722 13.25 -15.30 -13.85
N ASP A 723 12.66 -15.30 -15.04
CA ASP A 723 12.28 -16.53 -15.74
C ASP A 723 13.49 -17.38 -16.10
N ARG A 724 14.59 -16.74 -16.52
CA ARG A 724 15.88 -17.43 -16.79
C ARG A 724 16.46 -18.03 -15.52
N THR A 725 16.44 -17.29 -14.41
CA THR A 725 16.93 -17.78 -13.11
C THR A 725 16.12 -18.98 -12.62
N VAL A 726 14.79 -18.95 -12.77
CA VAL A 726 13.94 -20.09 -12.40
C VAL A 726 14.21 -21.30 -13.30
N ASP A 727 14.43 -21.09 -14.59
CA ASP A 727 14.78 -22.15 -15.55
C ASP A 727 16.13 -22.80 -15.23
N ASP A 728 17.19 -22.01 -15.04
CA ASP A 728 18.56 -22.47 -14.77
C ASP A 728 18.66 -23.29 -13.47
N LEU A 729 17.82 -22.96 -12.49
CA LEU A 729 17.81 -23.59 -11.17
C LEU A 729 16.78 -24.72 -11.05
N SER A 730 15.97 -24.99 -12.07
CA SER A 730 14.97 -26.07 -12.04
C SER A 730 15.60 -27.45 -12.23
N LEU A 731 14.79 -28.51 -12.06
CA LEU A 731 15.20 -29.89 -12.31
C LEU A 731 15.45 -30.19 -13.80
N ASN A 732 14.90 -29.36 -14.68
CA ASN A 732 14.90 -29.51 -16.14
C ASN A 732 15.29 -28.19 -16.85
N PRO A 733 16.55 -27.73 -16.72
CA PRO A 733 16.98 -26.47 -17.32
C PRO A 733 16.85 -26.47 -18.85
N GLY A 734 16.38 -25.35 -19.40
CA GLY A 734 16.17 -25.18 -20.83
C GLY A 734 14.94 -25.90 -21.40
N LYS A 735 14.14 -26.56 -20.54
CA LYS A 735 12.92 -27.27 -20.91
C LYS A 735 11.70 -26.65 -20.24
N GLN A 736 10.53 -26.90 -20.82
CA GLN A 736 9.23 -26.47 -20.27
C GLN A 736 9.15 -24.95 -20.04
N ARG A 737 9.77 -24.14 -20.91
CA ARG A 737 9.91 -22.69 -20.69
C ARG A 737 8.57 -21.96 -20.61
N TYR A 738 7.59 -22.35 -21.42
CA TYR A 738 6.23 -21.77 -21.37
C TYR A 738 5.51 -22.17 -20.08
N GLU A 739 5.55 -23.46 -19.69
CA GLU A 739 4.95 -23.95 -18.45
C GLU A 739 5.53 -23.24 -17.21
N LYS A 740 6.84 -22.95 -17.21
CA LYS A 740 7.52 -22.20 -16.13
C LYS A 740 7.01 -20.78 -15.96
N MET A 741 6.40 -20.18 -16.99
CA MET A 741 5.83 -18.83 -16.91
C MET A 741 4.36 -18.81 -16.49
N CYS A 742 3.64 -19.94 -16.52
CA CYS A 742 2.19 -19.97 -16.31
C CYS A 742 1.66 -20.94 -15.24
N SER A 743 2.47 -21.91 -14.78
CA SER A 743 1.99 -22.96 -13.86
C SER A 743 2.38 -22.74 -12.40
N GLY A 744 1.56 -23.27 -11.50
CA GLY A 744 1.61 -23.01 -10.05
C GLY A 744 2.89 -23.49 -9.35
N MET A 745 3.65 -24.42 -9.94
CA MET A 745 4.95 -24.85 -9.42
C MET A 745 6.02 -23.76 -9.52
N TYR A 746 5.93 -22.86 -10.50
CA TYR A 746 7.00 -21.92 -10.83
C TYR A 746 6.65 -20.46 -10.54
N LEU A 747 5.37 -20.07 -10.54
CA LEU A 747 4.97 -18.68 -10.24
C LEU A 747 5.53 -18.18 -8.90
N GLY A 748 5.51 -19.04 -7.87
CA GLY A 748 6.08 -18.73 -6.56
C GLY A 748 7.58 -18.48 -6.58
N GLU A 749 8.31 -19.20 -7.43
CA GLU A 749 9.76 -19.01 -7.59
C GLU A 749 10.10 -17.74 -8.36
N ILE A 750 9.28 -17.34 -9.35
CA ILE A 750 9.43 -16.06 -10.03
C ILE A 750 9.25 -14.92 -9.02
N VAL A 751 8.16 -14.98 -8.23
CA VAL A 751 7.90 -14.02 -7.14
C VAL A 751 9.09 -14.00 -6.17
N ARG A 752 9.53 -15.15 -5.67
CA ARG A 752 10.65 -15.24 -4.71
C ARG A 752 11.92 -14.58 -5.23
N ASN A 753 12.28 -14.78 -6.50
CA ASN A 753 13.48 -14.17 -7.09
C ASN A 753 13.34 -12.64 -7.25
N ILE A 754 12.15 -12.14 -7.61
CA ILE A 754 11.88 -10.68 -7.62
C ILE A 754 12.01 -10.11 -6.22
N LEU A 755 11.43 -10.76 -5.21
CA LEU A 755 11.51 -10.31 -3.82
C LEU A 755 12.97 -10.29 -3.31
N ILE A 756 13.79 -11.26 -3.70
CA ILE A 756 15.24 -11.25 -3.40
C ILE A 756 15.92 -10.03 -4.02
N ASP A 757 15.64 -9.71 -5.28
CA ASP A 757 16.24 -8.56 -5.95
C ASP A 757 15.80 -7.23 -5.31
N LEU A 758 14.51 -7.06 -5.05
CA LEU A 758 13.97 -5.88 -4.35
C LEU A 758 14.54 -5.75 -2.93
N THR A 759 14.78 -6.87 -2.23
CA THR A 759 15.45 -6.87 -0.92
C THR A 759 16.91 -6.44 -1.05
N ARG A 760 17.66 -6.92 -2.07
CA ARG A 760 19.04 -6.48 -2.33
C ARG A 760 19.14 -4.99 -2.61
N LYS A 761 18.16 -4.43 -3.33
CA LYS A 761 18.04 -3.00 -3.60
C LYS A 761 17.63 -2.18 -2.36
N GLY A 762 17.30 -2.83 -1.25
CA GLY A 762 16.93 -2.20 0.02
C GLY A 762 15.47 -1.77 0.09
N PHE A 763 14.62 -2.27 -0.82
CA PHE A 763 13.22 -1.86 -0.95
C PHE A 763 12.25 -2.69 -0.12
N LEU A 764 12.66 -3.90 0.28
CA LEU A 764 11.88 -4.83 1.07
C LEU A 764 12.66 -5.33 2.27
N PHE A 765 11.95 -5.70 3.33
CA PHE A 765 12.47 -6.44 4.49
C PHE A 765 13.73 -5.80 5.11
N ARG A 766 13.77 -4.45 5.12
CA ARG A 766 14.92 -3.66 5.61
C ARG A 766 16.26 -4.02 4.93
N GLY A 767 16.21 -4.54 3.71
CA GLY A 767 17.38 -4.99 2.96
C GLY A 767 17.98 -6.32 3.41
N GLN A 768 17.30 -7.08 4.28
CA GLN A 768 17.81 -8.31 4.85
C GLN A 768 17.22 -9.55 4.16
N ILE A 769 18.06 -10.29 3.44
CA ILE A 769 17.65 -11.56 2.83
C ILE A 769 17.67 -12.66 3.89
N SER A 770 16.49 -13.04 4.39
CA SER A 770 16.32 -14.13 5.37
C SER A 770 16.61 -15.51 4.75
N GLU A 771 16.95 -16.50 5.58
CA GLU A 771 17.10 -17.90 5.13
C GLU A 771 15.78 -18.46 4.59
N THR A 772 14.67 -18.04 5.18
CA THR A 772 13.31 -18.27 4.70
C THR A 772 13.13 -17.82 3.24
N LEU A 773 13.52 -16.58 2.90
CA LEU A 773 13.40 -16.07 1.53
C LEU A 773 14.31 -16.79 0.52
N LYS A 774 15.41 -17.41 0.99
CA LYS A 774 16.29 -18.25 0.16
C LYS A 774 15.71 -19.65 -0.08
N THR A 775 14.74 -20.08 0.72
CA THR A 775 14.13 -21.41 0.64
C THR A 775 13.24 -21.49 -0.60
N ARG A 776 13.56 -22.41 -1.51
CA ARG A 776 12.77 -22.64 -2.73
C ARG A 776 11.42 -23.26 -2.40
N GLY A 777 10.40 -22.90 -3.18
CA GLY A 777 9.05 -23.43 -3.05
C GLY A 777 8.25 -22.83 -1.89
N ILE A 778 8.77 -21.80 -1.21
CA ILE A 778 8.09 -21.19 -0.07
C ILE A 778 6.75 -20.51 -0.43
N PHE A 779 6.64 -19.99 -1.65
CA PHE A 779 5.41 -19.40 -2.18
C PHE A 779 4.59 -20.42 -2.97
N GLU A 780 3.98 -21.37 -2.27
CA GLU A 780 3.03 -22.30 -2.90
C GLU A 780 1.83 -21.55 -3.52
N THR A 781 1.17 -22.19 -4.50
CA THR A 781 -0.02 -21.66 -5.17
C THR A 781 -1.11 -21.20 -4.18
N LYS A 782 -1.25 -21.92 -3.06
CA LYS A 782 -2.18 -21.57 -1.98
C LYS A 782 -1.87 -20.18 -1.40
N TYR A 783 -0.61 -19.89 -1.11
CA TYR A 783 -0.21 -18.61 -0.52
C TYR A 783 -0.32 -17.46 -1.52
N LEU A 784 0.06 -17.68 -2.79
CA LEU A 784 -0.15 -16.70 -3.86
C LEU A 784 -1.63 -16.32 -3.97
N SER A 785 -2.50 -17.33 -3.98
CA SER A 785 -3.95 -17.14 -4.08
C SER A 785 -4.54 -16.41 -2.87
N GLN A 786 -4.02 -16.68 -1.67
CA GLN A 786 -4.42 -15.98 -0.45
C GLN A 786 -3.97 -14.51 -0.48
N ILE A 787 -2.69 -14.23 -0.77
CA ILE A 787 -2.12 -12.87 -0.79
C ILE A 787 -2.89 -11.96 -1.76
N GLU A 788 -3.30 -12.49 -2.90
CA GLU A 788 -4.03 -11.73 -3.94
C GLU A 788 -5.54 -11.62 -3.71
N SER A 789 -6.09 -12.25 -2.66
CA SER A 789 -7.52 -12.21 -2.39
C SER A 789 -8.01 -10.79 -2.11
N ASP A 790 -9.11 -10.40 -2.77
CA ASP A 790 -9.77 -9.10 -2.59
C ASP A 790 -10.46 -8.97 -1.22
N ARG A 791 -10.74 -10.10 -0.57
CA ARG A 791 -11.43 -10.13 0.74
C ARG A 791 -10.48 -10.00 1.92
N LEU A 792 -9.17 -10.04 1.69
CA LEU A 792 -8.19 -9.92 2.78
C LEU A 792 -7.77 -8.48 3.00
N ALA A 793 -7.86 -8.06 4.26
CA ALA A 793 -7.28 -6.81 4.72
C ALA A 793 -5.75 -6.89 4.72
N LEU A 794 -5.07 -5.73 4.67
CA LEU A 794 -3.60 -5.69 4.60
C LEU A 794 -2.91 -6.42 5.76
N LEU A 795 -3.49 -6.33 6.96
CA LEU A 795 -3.01 -7.01 8.16
C LEU A 795 -3.02 -8.55 8.02
N GLN A 796 -3.95 -9.11 7.26
CA GLN A 796 -4.02 -10.56 7.02
C GLN A 796 -2.94 -11.00 6.03
N VAL A 797 -2.67 -10.19 4.99
CA VAL A 797 -1.54 -10.42 4.07
C VAL A 797 -0.23 -10.42 4.85
N ARG A 798 -0.03 -9.43 5.73
CA ARG A 798 1.14 -9.38 6.63
C ARG A 798 1.24 -10.64 7.49
N SER A 799 0.13 -11.07 8.10
CA SER A 799 0.11 -12.27 8.94
C SER A 799 0.51 -13.53 8.16
N ILE A 800 0.13 -13.65 6.89
CA ILE A 800 0.55 -14.77 6.04
C ILE A 800 2.06 -14.73 5.82
N LEU A 801 2.62 -13.57 5.46
CA LEU A 801 4.06 -13.40 5.24
C LEU A 801 4.87 -13.67 6.52
N GLN A 802 4.39 -13.20 7.67
CA GLN A 802 5.01 -13.49 8.97
C GLN A 802 4.90 -14.98 9.33
N HIS A 803 3.79 -15.65 9.02
CA HIS A 803 3.64 -17.09 9.21
C HIS A 803 4.61 -17.91 8.34
N LEU A 804 4.91 -17.43 7.14
CA LEU A 804 5.96 -18.01 6.29
C LEU A 804 7.37 -17.78 6.86
N GLY A 805 7.54 -16.89 7.84
CA GLY A 805 8.83 -16.56 8.46
C GLY A 805 9.53 -15.35 7.84
N LEU A 806 8.79 -14.45 7.19
CA LEU A 806 9.29 -13.19 6.65
C LEU A 806 8.94 -12.05 7.63
N ASP A 807 9.94 -11.27 8.07
CA ASP A 807 9.74 -10.07 8.90
C ASP A 807 9.17 -8.93 8.03
N SER A 808 7.89 -9.07 7.66
CA SER A 808 7.17 -8.19 6.76
C SER A 808 6.44 -7.09 7.53
N THR A 809 6.57 -5.85 7.06
CA THR A 809 5.75 -4.70 7.44
C THR A 809 4.48 -4.59 6.59
N CYS A 810 3.62 -3.62 6.89
CA CYS A 810 2.49 -3.26 6.03
C CYS A 810 2.95 -2.84 4.61
N ASP A 811 3.98 -2.01 4.51
CA ASP A 811 4.51 -1.55 3.21
C ASP A 811 5.12 -2.70 2.40
N ASP A 812 5.87 -3.59 3.08
CA ASP A 812 6.39 -4.80 2.45
C ASP A 812 5.25 -5.66 1.88
N SER A 813 4.16 -5.79 2.64
CA SER A 813 2.99 -6.58 2.26
C SER A 813 2.30 -6.01 1.01
N ILE A 814 2.23 -4.68 0.87
CA ILE A 814 1.70 -4.01 -0.32
C ILE A 814 2.57 -4.33 -1.54
N ILE A 815 3.89 -4.23 -1.40
CA ILE A 815 4.84 -4.50 -2.49
C ILE A 815 4.78 -5.99 -2.89
N VAL A 816 4.80 -6.91 -1.93
CA VAL A 816 4.70 -8.36 -2.19
C VAL A 816 3.40 -8.68 -2.92
N LYS A 817 2.26 -8.13 -2.48
CA LYS A 817 0.97 -8.30 -3.15
C LYS A 817 1.00 -7.80 -4.61
N LYS A 818 1.63 -6.65 -4.87
CA LYS A 818 1.81 -6.12 -6.24
C LYS A 818 2.69 -7.02 -7.11
N VAL A 819 3.77 -7.57 -6.56
CA VAL A 819 4.67 -8.51 -7.27
C VAL A 819 3.90 -9.79 -7.64
N CYS A 820 3.17 -10.39 -6.69
CA CYS A 820 2.34 -11.56 -6.96
C CYS A 820 1.35 -11.30 -8.10
N GLY A 821 0.61 -10.19 -8.01
CA GLY A 821 -0.38 -9.80 -9.03
C GLY A 821 0.24 -9.59 -10.41
N ALA A 822 1.42 -8.99 -10.51
CA ALA A 822 2.10 -8.81 -11.80
C ALA A 822 2.47 -10.17 -12.44
N VAL A 823 2.98 -11.11 -11.65
CA VAL A 823 3.39 -12.45 -12.11
C VAL A 823 2.17 -13.29 -12.50
N SER A 824 1.13 -13.33 -11.66
CA SER A 824 -0.07 -14.13 -11.89
C SER A 824 -0.93 -13.58 -13.03
N HIS A 825 -0.99 -12.25 -13.20
CA HIS A 825 -1.67 -11.62 -14.33
C HIS A 825 -1.00 -11.98 -15.66
N ARG A 826 0.34 -11.85 -15.75
CA ARG A 826 1.12 -12.26 -16.93
C ARG A 826 0.90 -13.74 -17.24
N ALA A 827 0.95 -14.60 -16.22
CA ALA A 827 0.73 -16.04 -16.36
C ALA A 827 -0.64 -16.37 -17.00
N ALA A 828 -1.70 -15.71 -16.54
CA ALA A 828 -3.04 -15.87 -17.09
C ALA A 828 -3.15 -15.37 -18.53
N GLN A 829 -2.51 -14.24 -18.87
CA GLN A 829 -2.49 -13.71 -20.23
C GLN A 829 -1.73 -14.62 -21.20
N ILE A 830 -0.56 -15.13 -20.79
CA ILE A 830 0.25 -16.08 -21.57
C ILE A 830 -0.56 -17.36 -21.84
N CYS A 831 -1.21 -17.92 -20.81
CA CYS A 831 -2.11 -19.07 -20.95
C CYS A 831 -3.28 -18.77 -21.89
N GLY A 832 -3.87 -17.57 -21.79
CA GLY A 832 -4.96 -17.12 -22.66
C GLY A 832 -4.54 -16.95 -24.11
N ALA A 833 -3.32 -16.47 -24.39
CA ALA A 833 -2.79 -16.37 -25.75
C ALA A 833 -2.56 -17.76 -26.39
N GLY A 834 -2.09 -18.73 -25.60
CA GLY A 834 -1.99 -20.13 -26.04
C GLY A 834 -3.36 -20.73 -26.36
N MET A 835 -4.35 -20.53 -25.48
CA MET A 835 -5.71 -21.00 -25.70
C MET A 835 -6.40 -20.32 -26.90
N ALA A 836 -6.18 -19.01 -27.08
CA ALA A 836 -6.67 -18.27 -28.24
C ALA A 836 -6.13 -18.84 -29.57
N ALA A 837 -4.91 -19.36 -29.59
CA ALA A 837 -4.34 -20.04 -30.76
C ALA A 837 -5.07 -21.34 -31.08
N VAL A 838 -5.39 -22.13 -30.06
CA VAL A 838 -6.10 -23.42 -30.19
C VAL A 838 -7.50 -23.22 -30.75
N VAL A 839 -8.31 -22.36 -30.12
CA VAL A 839 -9.72 -22.17 -30.54
C VAL A 839 -9.83 -21.57 -31.95
N ASP A 840 -8.97 -20.61 -32.30
CA ASP A 840 -8.95 -20.08 -33.67
C ASP A 840 -8.48 -21.10 -34.68
N LYS A 841 -7.56 -21.99 -34.31
CA LYS A 841 -7.15 -23.08 -35.20
C LYS A 841 -8.30 -24.05 -35.44
N ILE A 842 -9.09 -24.41 -34.43
CA ILE A 842 -10.29 -25.25 -34.61
C ILE A 842 -11.28 -24.56 -35.55
N ARG A 843 -11.52 -23.25 -35.35
CA ARG A 843 -12.41 -22.45 -36.19
C ARG A 843 -11.92 -22.43 -37.66
N GLU A 844 -10.64 -22.17 -37.88
CA GLU A 844 -10.03 -22.12 -39.22
C GLU A 844 -10.01 -23.49 -39.91
N ASN A 845 -9.68 -24.57 -39.19
CA ASN A 845 -9.68 -25.94 -39.70
C ASN A 845 -11.04 -26.32 -40.30
N ARG A 846 -12.12 -25.81 -39.70
CA ARG A 846 -13.52 -26.04 -40.10
C ARG A 846 -14.06 -25.02 -41.09
N GLY A 847 -13.27 -24.01 -41.45
CA GLY A 847 -13.69 -22.93 -42.35
C GLY A 847 -14.85 -22.11 -41.81
N LEU A 848 -14.94 -21.95 -40.48
CA LEU A 848 -16.03 -21.23 -39.82
C LEU A 848 -15.71 -19.75 -39.64
N ASP A 849 -16.71 -18.88 -39.85
CA ASP A 849 -16.60 -17.46 -39.51
C ASP A 849 -16.64 -17.25 -37.99
N HIS A 850 -17.47 -18.02 -37.29
CA HIS A 850 -17.62 -18.02 -35.83
C HIS A 850 -17.60 -19.45 -35.26
N LEU A 851 -17.01 -19.63 -34.08
CA LEU A 851 -16.96 -20.90 -33.37
C LEU A 851 -17.51 -20.76 -31.95
N ASP A 852 -18.51 -21.55 -31.59
CA ASP A 852 -18.90 -21.80 -30.20
C ASP A 852 -18.19 -23.07 -29.72
N VAL A 853 -17.38 -22.97 -28.66
CA VAL A 853 -16.62 -24.11 -28.13
C VAL A 853 -16.51 -24.02 -26.61
N THR A 854 -16.57 -25.17 -25.95
CA THR A 854 -16.31 -25.29 -24.52
C THR A 854 -14.91 -25.85 -24.26
N VAL A 855 -14.25 -25.34 -23.24
CA VAL A 855 -12.98 -25.81 -22.71
C VAL A 855 -13.23 -26.43 -21.34
N GLY A 856 -12.95 -27.71 -21.18
CA GLY A 856 -12.91 -28.36 -19.88
C GLY A 856 -11.61 -28.02 -19.16
N VAL A 857 -11.70 -27.48 -17.94
CA VAL A 857 -10.53 -27.00 -17.18
C VAL A 857 -10.40 -27.73 -15.85
N ASP A 858 -9.17 -28.10 -15.49
CA ASP A 858 -8.79 -28.52 -14.13
C ASP A 858 -7.44 -27.87 -13.72
N GLY A 859 -7.13 -27.93 -12.43
CA GLY A 859 -5.87 -27.47 -11.85
C GLY A 859 -6.07 -26.53 -10.67
N THR A 860 -5.19 -26.68 -9.68
CA THR A 860 -5.26 -25.94 -8.41
C THR A 860 -5.09 -24.43 -8.59
N LEU A 861 -4.25 -23.99 -9.53
CA LEU A 861 -4.05 -22.56 -9.82
C LEU A 861 -5.32 -21.96 -10.41
N TYR A 862 -5.94 -22.61 -11.40
CA TYR A 862 -7.19 -22.14 -11.99
C TYR A 862 -8.34 -22.11 -10.96
N LYS A 863 -8.41 -23.13 -10.09
CA LYS A 863 -9.48 -23.29 -9.09
C LYS A 863 -9.36 -22.29 -7.94
N LEU A 864 -8.15 -22.09 -7.41
CA LEU A 864 -7.94 -21.35 -6.15
C LEU A 864 -7.59 -19.88 -6.37
N HIS A 865 -6.99 -19.53 -7.50
CA HIS A 865 -6.49 -18.18 -7.70
C HIS A 865 -7.63 -17.20 -7.99
N PRO A 866 -7.73 -16.07 -7.26
CA PRO A 866 -8.88 -15.15 -7.37
C PRO A 866 -9.04 -14.55 -8.77
N HIS A 867 -7.92 -14.28 -9.46
CA HIS A 867 -7.92 -13.51 -10.70
C HIS A 867 -7.56 -14.30 -11.97
N PHE A 868 -6.98 -15.50 -11.84
CA PHE A 868 -6.32 -16.18 -12.97
C PHE A 868 -7.33 -16.57 -14.05
N ALA A 869 -8.41 -17.24 -13.65
CA ALA A 869 -9.48 -17.64 -14.57
C ALA A 869 -10.10 -16.43 -15.29
N GLY A 870 -10.42 -15.36 -14.54
CA GLY A 870 -11.03 -14.16 -15.11
C GLY A 870 -10.14 -13.45 -16.13
N VAL A 871 -8.85 -13.26 -15.83
CA VAL A 871 -7.89 -12.62 -16.74
C VAL A 871 -7.64 -13.48 -17.98
N MET A 872 -7.53 -14.80 -17.80
CA MET A 872 -7.32 -15.73 -18.91
C MET A 872 -8.51 -15.72 -19.88
N GLN A 873 -9.74 -15.81 -19.37
CA GLN A 873 -10.97 -15.73 -20.17
C GLN A 873 -11.07 -14.41 -20.95
N GLN A 874 -10.81 -13.27 -20.28
CA GLN A 874 -10.77 -11.96 -20.93
C GLN A 874 -9.73 -11.91 -22.05
N THR A 875 -8.57 -12.50 -21.83
CA THR A 875 -7.48 -12.55 -22.82
C THR A 875 -7.88 -13.38 -24.03
N VAL A 876 -8.49 -14.55 -23.83
CA VAL A 876 -8.99 -15.39 -24.94
C VAL A 876 -10.02 -14.64 -25.77
N ASN A 877 -11.02 -14.00 -25.13
CA ASN A 877 -12.05 -13.24 -25.82
C ASN A 877 -11.48 -12.05 -26.61
N LYS A 878 -10.43 -11.40 -26.09
CA LYS A 878 -9.78 -10.28 -26.77
C LYS A 878 -8.97 -10.74 -27.98
N LEU A 879 -8.26 -11.86 -27.86
CA LEU A 879 -7.32 -12.33 -28.88
C LEU A 879 -7.99 -13.20 -29.94
N ALA A 880 -9.09 -13.89 -29.64
CA ALA A 880 -9.88 -14.71 -30.56
C ALA A 880 -11.36 -14.23 -30.56
N PRO A 881 -11.65 -13.00 -31.02
CA PRO A 881 -13.00 -12.41 -30.92
C PRO A 881 -14.06 -13.12 -31.77
N GLN A 882 -13.64 -13.99 -32.68
CA GLN A 882 -14.53 -14.81 -33.50
C GLN A 882 -14.89 -16.16 -32.85
N CYS A 883 -14.29 -16.47 -31.70
CA CYS A 883 -14.58 -17.68 -30.94
C CYS A 883 -15.31 -17.28 -29.65
N ASN A 884 -16.51 -17.81 -29.45
CA ASN A 884 -17.22 -17.72 -28.19
C ASN A 884 -16.84 -18.95 -27.34
N VAL A 885 -15.96 -18.71 -26.36
CA VAL A 885 -15.33 -19.79 -25.58
C VAL A 885 -15.93 -19.85 -24.19
N ASN A 886 -16.57 -20.97 -23.86
CA ASN A 886 -17.05 -21.25 -22.51
C ASN A 886 -16.02 -22.09 -21.75
N PHE A 887 -15.77 -21.79 -20.47
CA PHE A 887 -14.83 -22.56 -19.64
C PHE A 887 -15.59 -23.30 -18.54
N LEU A 888 -15.59 -24.62 -18.60
CA LEU A 888 -16.27 -25.49 -17.65
C LEU A 888 -15.24 -26.10 -16.70
N LEU A 889 -15.43 -25.92 -15.40
CA LEU A 889 -14.55 -26.53 -14.41
C LEU A 889 -14.89 -28.01 -14.20
N SER A 890 -13.91 -28.90 -14.24
CA SER A 890 -14.08 -30.29 -13.82
C SER A 890 -14.02 -30.40 -12.30
N GLU A 891 -15.14 -30.72 -11.66
CA GLU A 891 -15.21 -30.94 -10.21
C GLU A 891 -14.57 -32.28 -9.80
N ASP A 892 -14.81 -33.34 -10.59
CA ASP A 892 -14.39 -34.71 -10.29
C ASP A 892 -12.99 -35.08 -10.84
N GLY A 893 -12.35 -34.14 -11.54
CA GLY A 893 -11.02 -34.30 -12.15
C GLY A 893 -11.02 -35.17 -13.41
N SER A 894 -9.85 -35.68 -13.79
CA SER A 894 -9.60 -36.49 -15.00
C SER A 894 -10.20 -37.91 -14.96
N GLY A 895 -10.50 -38.43 -13.76
CA GLY A 895 -10.86 -39.84 -13.56
C GLY A 895 -12.18 -40.27 -14.22
N LYS A 896 -13.18 -39.38 -14.28
CA LYS A 896 -14.44 -39.63 -15.00
C LYS A 896 -14.19 -39.79 -16.49
N GLY A 897 -13.38 -38.91 -17.08
CA GLY A 897 -13.00 -38.97 -18.49
C GLY A 897 -12.15 -40.17 -18.83
N ALA A 898 -11.24 -40.58 -17.95
CA ALA A 898 -10.48 -41.82 -18.11
C ALA A 898 -11.39 -43.04 -18.23
N ALA A 899 -12.40 -43.14 -17.37
CA ALA A 899 -13.40 -44.21 -17.43
C ALA A 899 -14.26 -44.14 -18.71
N LEU A 900 -14.64 -42.94 -19.17
CA LEU A 900 -15.36 -42.77 -20.43
C LEU A 900 -14.52 -43.22 -21.64
N ILE A 901 -13.24 -42.87 -21.69
CA ILE A 901 -12.32 -43.33 -22.73
C ILE A 901 -12.16 -44.85 -22.67
N THR A 902 -12.08 -45.41 -21.47
CA THR A 902 -12.02 -46.87 -21.25
C THR A 902 -13.27 -47.56 -21.81
N ALA A 903 -14.46 -46.99 -21.57
CA ALA A 903 -15.72 -47.51 -22.10
C ALA A 903 -15.74 -47.52 -23.64
N VAL A 904 -15.27 -46.43 -24.27
CA VAL A 904 -15.13 -46.34 -25.73
C VAL A 904 -14.11 -47.35 -26.24
N GLY A 905 -12.97 -47.52 -25.55
CA GLY A 905 -11.95 -48.50 -25.91
C GLY A 905 -12.46 -49.94 -25.85
N CYS A 906 -13.26 -50.29 -24.83
CA CYS A 906 -13.94 -51.58 -24.75
C CYS A 906 -14.89 -51.80 -25.93
N ARG A 907 -15.72 -50.80 -26.26
CA ARG A 907 -16.66 -50.86 -27.38
C ARG A 907 -15.96 -51.06 -28.72
N LEU A 908 -14.90 -50.30 -29.00
CA LEU A 908 -14.12 -50.43 -30.23
C LEU A 908 -13.48 -51.82 -30.37
N ARG A 909 -12.99 -52.40 -29.26
CA ARG A 909 -12.48 -53.78 -29.23
C ARG A 909 -13.57 -54.81 -29.54
N GLU A 910 -14.83 -54.58 -29.15
CA GLU A 910 -15.95 -55.47 -29.46
C GLU A 910 -16.38 -55.36 -30.92
N GLU A 911 -16.47 -54.13 -31.46
CA GLU A 911 -16.80 -53.88 -32.87
C GLU A 911 -15.77 -54.54 -33.81
N LEU A 912 -14.48 -54.42 -33.51
CA LEU A 912 -13.39 -55.08 -34.24
C LEU A 912 -13.40 -56.61 -34.15
N LYS A 913 -13.95 -57.19 -33.07
CA LYS A 913 -14.11 -58.65 -32.93
C LYS A 913 -15.35 -59.17 -33.67
N SER A 914 -16.29 -58.29 -33.98
CA SER A 914 -17.53 -58.61 -34.69
C SER A 914 -17.48 -58.40 -36.21
N GLN A 915 -16.40 -57.77 -36.69
CA GLN A 915 -15.98 -57.74 -38.10
C GLN A 915 -15.01 -58.90 -38.37
#